data_AF-A0A8B7VH53-F1
#
_entry.id   AF-A0A8B7VH53-F1
#
_cell.length_a   1.000
_cell.length_b   1.000
_cell.length_c   1.000
_cell.angle_alpha   90.00
_cell.angle_beta   90.00
_cell.angle_gamma   90.00
#
_symmetry.space_group_name_H-M   'P 1'
#
loop_
_entity.id
_entity.type
_entity.pdbx_description
1 polymer ?
#
loop_
_entity_poly.entity_id
_entity_poly.type
_entity_poly.pdbx_seq_one_letter_code
_entity_poly.pdbx_strand_id
1 'polypeptide(L)'
;MDALREPLPATLRITGYKSHAKEILHCLKNKYFKELEDLEVDGQKVEVPQPLSWYPEELAWHTNLSRKILRKSPQLERFHQFLVSETESGNISRQEAVSMIPPLLLDVQPHHKILDMCAAPGSKTTQLIEMLHADMNVPFPEGFVIANDVDNKRCYLLVHQAKRLSSPCIMVVNHDASSIPRLTIDVDGRKEILFYDRILCDVPCSGDGTMRKNIDVWKKWSTLNSLQLHGLQLRIATRGAEQLAEGGRMVYSTCSLNPIEDEAVIASLLEKSEGALELADVSGELPGLKWMPGVTQWKVMTRDGQWFADWDDVPHSRHTQIRPTMFPPKDLEKLEEMHLERCLRILPHHQNTGGFFVAVLVKKSSMPWNKRQPKVQGRSAETREITTPSPAAPVQERPIDSCEVESQSVTGTGDTEITQTTESLENNENKKDGVCGPPPSKKMKLFGFKEDPFVFIPEDDPLFPPIEKFYALDPSFPRMNLLTRTTEGKKRQLYMVSKELRNVLLNNSERMKVINTGIKVWCRNNSGEDFDCAFRLAQEGIYTLYPFINSRIITVSMEDVKILLTQENPFFRKLSSDTYSQAKDLVKGSVVLKYEPDSSNPDALQCPIVLCGWRGKASIRTFVPKNERLHYLRMMGLEVLGEKKKEGVILTNESKVGSAQREDQESTEPRAEEAEILDTTPGCDPTAAEPPR
;
A
#
# COMPACT_ATOMS: atom_id res chain seq x y z
N MET A 1 -7.24 -24.27 25.42
CA MET A 1 -5.95 -23.55 25.25
C MET A 1 -5.12 -24.13 24.11
N ASP A 2 -5.46 -25.32 23.63
CA ASP A 2 -4.55 -26.20 22.89
C ASP A 2 -4.29 -25.69 21.47
N ALA A 3 -5.31 -25.16 20.79
CA ALA A 3 -5.16 -24.44 19.53
C ALA A 3 -4.17 -23.25 19.59
N LEU A 4 -3.92 -22.63 20.75
CA LEU A 4 -2.91 -21.56 20.88
C LEU A 4 -1.47 -22.08 20.90
N ARG A 5 -1.27 -23.38 21.20
CA ARG A 5 0.03 -24.06 21.19
C ARG A 5 0.43 -24.54 19.80
N GLU A 6 -0.55 -24.70 18.92
CA GLU A 6 -0.35 -25.15 17.54
C GLU A 6 0.05 -23.99 16.61
N PRO A 7 1.02 -24.20 15.69
CA PRO A 7 1.40 -23.17 14.73
C PRO A 7 0.21 -22.79 13.84
N LEU A 8 0.12 -21.52 13.47
CA LEU A 8 -0.93 -21.04 12.57
C LEU A 8 -0.73 -21.62 11.14
N PRO A 9 -1.80 -22.09 10.46
CA PRO A 9 -1.72 -22.49 9.06
C PRO A 9 -1.22 -21.37 8.16
N ALA A 10 -0.51 -21.72 7.08
CA ALA A 10 -0.12 -20.75 6.07
C ALA A 10 -1.32 -20.44 5.16
N THR A 11 -1.61 -19.16 4.96
CA THR A 11 -2.74 -18.70 4.14
C THR A 11 -2.26 -17.89 2.94
N LEU A 12 -2.94 -18.09 1.81
CA LEU A 12 -2.69 -17.42 0.53
C LEU A 12 -4.01 -16.87 -0.03
N ARG A 13 -3.93 -15.73 -0.69
CA ARG A 13 -5.06 -15.03 -1.31
C ARG A 13 -4.67 -14.70 -2.74
N ILE A 14 -5.47 -15.13 -3.71
CA ILE A 14 -5.33 -14.76 -5.12
C ILE A 14 -5.85 -13.33 -5.25
N THR A 15 -5.06 -12.50 -5.94
CA THR A 15 -5.33 -11.07 -6.12
C THR A 15 -6.44 -10.88 -7.15
N GLY A 16 -7.59 -10.34 -6.74
CA GLY A 16 -8.84 -10.44 -7.51
C GLY A 16 -8.99 -9.50 -8.71
N TYR A 17 -8.40 -8.30 -8.66
CA TYR A 17 -8.59 -7.23 -9.66
C TYR A 17 -7.91 -7.44 -11.04
N LYS A 18 -7.49 -8.67 -11.36
CA LYS A 18 -6.90 -9.00 -12.66
C LYS A 18 -7.72 -10.11 -13.32
N SER A 19 -7.93 -9.99 -14.63
CA SER A 19 -8.45 -11.09 -15.47
C SER A 19 -7.69 -12.41 -15.28
N HIS A 20 -6.41 -12.35 -14.90
CA HIS A 20 -5.56 -13.51 -14.61
C HIS A 20 -5.96 -14.31 -13.35
N ALA A 21 -6.80 -13.76 -12.44
CA ALA A 21 -7.10 -14.42 -11.16
C ALA A 21 -7.76 -15.80 -11.34
N LYS A 22 -8.68 -15.91 -12.32
CA LYS A 22 -9.36 -17.17 -12.67
C LYS A 22 -8.39 -18.19 -13.26
N GLU A 23 -7.45 -17.75 -14.08
CA GLU A 23 -6.41 -18.59 -14.69
C GLU A 23 -5.43 -19.13 -13.62
N ILE A 24 -5.03 -18.29 -12.66
CA ILE A 24 -4.20 -18.69 -11.53
C ILE A 24 -4.92 -19.72 -10.65
N LEU A 25 -6.22 -19.52 -10.39
CA LEU A 25 -7.04 -20.49 -9.64
C LEU A 25 -7.18 -21.81 -10.40
N HIS A 26 -7.38 -21.77 -11.72
CA HIS A 26 -7.42 -22.95 -12.58
C HIS A 26 -6.09 -23.72 -12.53
N CYS A 27 -4.96 -23.03 -12.70
CA CYS A 27 -3.62 -23.60 -12.66
C CYS A 27 -3.29 -24.19 -11.27
N LEU A 28 -3.66 -23.51 -10.18
CA LEU A 28 -3.54 -24.02 -8.82
C LEU A 28 -4.28 -25.36 -8.64
N LYS A 29 -5.57 -25.40 -8.98
CA LYS A 29 -6.41 -26.59 -8.83
C LYS A 29 -5.98 -27.75 -9.75
N ASN A 30 -5.85 -27.48 -11.05
CA ASN A 30 -5.70 -28.54 -12.05
C ASN A 30 -4.28 -29.07 -12.23
N LYS A 31 -3.27 -28.32 -11.77
CA LYS A 31 -1.87 -28.75 -11.81
C LYS A 31 -1.32 -28.97 -10.41
N TYR A 32 -1.10 -27.90 -9.64
CA TYR A 32 -0.36 -28.00 -8.39
C TYR A 32 -1.08 -28.81 -7.32
N PHE A 33 -2.40 -28.70 -7.17
CA PHE A 33 -3.12 -29.47 -6.13
C PHE A 33 -3.20 -30.96 -6.48
N LYS A 34 -3.46 -31.32 -7.75
CA LYS A 34 -3.39 -32.72 -8.21
C LYS A 34 -2.00 -33.34 -8.07
N GLU A 35 -0.93 -32.59 -8.32
CA GLU A 35 0.45 -33.04 -8.05
C GLU A 35 0.74 -33.30 -6.55
N LEU A 36 -0.09 -32.76 -5.65
CA LEU A 36 0.01 -32.97 -4.19
C LEU A 36 -0.95 -34.04 -3.66
N GLU A 37 -2.04 -34.35 -4.37
CA GLU A 37 -3.06 -35.33 -3.95
C GLU A 37 -2.50 -36.73 -3.72
N ASP A 38 -1.50 -37.16 -4.48
CA ASP A 38 -0.85 -38.48 -4.35
C ASP A 38 0.56 -38.41 -3.75
N LEU A 39 0.97 -37.26 -3.22
CA LEU A 39 2.32 -37.08 -2.69
C LEU A 39 2.42 -37.55 -1.23
N GLU A 40 3.36 -38.45 -0.96
CA GLU A 40 3.78 -38.84 0.38
C GLU A 40 5.19 -38.33 0.68
N VAL A 41 5.39 -37.79 1.89
CA VAL A 41 6.69 -37.30 2.38
C VAL A 41 6.89 -37.84 3.80
N ASP A 42 8.05 -38.47 4.04
CA ASP A 42 8.39 -39.15 5.30
C ASP A 42 7.34 -40.19 5.77
N GLY A 43 6.60 -40.82 4.85
CA GLY A 43 5.52 -41.78 5.18
C GLY A 43 4.22 -41.12 5.66
N GLN A 44 4.06 -39.81 5.46
CA GLN A 44 2.81 -39.09 5.69
C GLN A 44 2.29 -38.52 4.36
N LYS A 45 0.99 -38.70 4.10
CA LYS A 45 0.31 -38.09 2.97
C LYS A 45 0.26 -36.57 3.13
N VAL A 46 0.64 -35.85 2.08
CA VAL A 46 0.71 -34.39 2.05
C VAL A 46 -0.70 -33.81 2.03
N GLU A 47 -1.00 -32.90 2.97
CA GLU A 47 -2.31 -32.24 3.02
C GLU A 47 -2.41 -31.17 1.93
N VAL A 48 -3.34 -31.37 0.99
CA VAL A 48 -3.65 -30.45 -0.10
C VAL A 48 -4.28 -29.17 0.47
N PRO A 49 -3.87 -27.97 0.02
CA PRO A 49 -4.48 -26.71 0.46
C PRO A 49 -6.01 -26.70 0.32
N GLN A 50 -6.70 -26.15 1.31
CA GLN A 50 -8.17 -26.08 1.37
C GLN A 50 -8.66 -24.63 1.19
N PRO A 51 -9.83 -24.42 0.56
CA PRO A 51 -10.38 -23.07 0.40
C PRO A 51 -10.91 -22.55 1.74
N LEU A 52 -10.76 -21.25 1.99
CA LEU A 52 -11.42 -20.59 3.12
C LEU A 52 -12.91 -20.45 2.80
N SER A 53 -13.75 -21.24 3.46
CA SER A 53 -15.18 -21.41 3.14
C SER A 53 -16.03 -20.12 3.13
N TRP A 54 -15.55 -19.06 3.75
CA TRP A 54 -16.18 -17.74 3.85
C TRP A 54 -15.56 -16.67 2.95
N TYR A 55 -14.47 -16.98 2.24
CA TYR A 55 -13.86 -16.04 1.31
C TYR A 55 -14.50 -16.19 -0.09
N PRO A 56 -15.00 -15.10 -0.71
CA PRO A 56 -15.70 -15.17 -2.00
C PRO A 56 -14.90 -15.83 -3.13
N GLU A 57 -15.62 -16.47 -4.06
CA GLU A 57 -15.08 -17.07 -5.30
C GLU A 57 -13.93 -18.08 -5.11
N GLU A 58 -13.78 -18.64 -3.90
CA GLU A 58 -12.64 -19.50 -3.53
C GLU A 58 -11.27 -18.84 -3.83
N LEU A 59 -11.17 -17.52 -3.73
CA LEU A 59 -9.91 -16.80 -4.01
C LEU A 59 -8.93 -16.85 -2.83
N ALA A 60 -9.26 -17.44 -1.68
CA ALA A 60 -8.33 -17.60 -0.56
C ALA A 60 -8.30 -19.03 -0.02
N TRP A 61 -7.09 -19.49 0.31
CA TRP A 61 -6.79 -20.87 0.67
C TRP A 61 -5.87 -20.93 1.90
N HIS A 62 -5.94 -22.03 2.64
CA HIS A 62 -5.04 -22.32 3.76
C HIS A 62 -4.37 -23.69 3.60
N THR A 63 -3.20 -23.85 4.21
CA THR A 63 -2.42 -25.09 4.16
C THR A 63 -1.55 -25.25 5.41
N ASN A 64 -1.46 -26.48 5.92
CA ASN A 64 -0.61 -26.83 7.05
C ASN A 64 0.84 -27.15 6.63
N LEU A 65 1.18 -27.02 5.34
CA LEU A 65 2.50 -27.34 4.80
C LEU A 65 3.59 -26.41 5.35
N SER A 66 4.38 -26.94 6.28
CA SER A 66 5.51 -26.21 6.87
C SER A 66 6.60 -25.93 5.83
N ARG A 67 7.34 -24.83 6.00
CA ARG A 67 8.51 -24.50 5.16
C ARG A 67 9.61 -25.56 5.15
N LYS A 68 9.63 -26.47 6.14
CA LYS A 68 10.56 -27.60 6.20
C LYS A 68 10.13 -28.72 5.24
N ILE A 69 8.83 -29.03 5.22
CA ILE A 69 8.23 -30.04 4.32
C ILE A 69 8.33 -29.58 2.87
N LEU A 70 8.08 -28.29 2.60
CA LEU A 70 8.15 -27.69 1.25
C LEU A 70 9.51 -27.84 0.51
N ARG A 71 10.57 -28.28 1.19
CA ARG A 71 11.91 -28.51 0.62
C ARG A 71 12.29 -29.99 0.48
N LYS A 72 11.41 -30.91 0.86
CA LYS A 72 11.71 -32.35 0.88
C LYS A 72 11.40 -33.09 -0.43
N SER A 73 10.50 -32.57 -1.26
CA SER A 73 10.17 -33.14 -2.57
C SER A 73 10.37 -32.12 -3.71
N PRO A 74 10.74 -32.58 -4.92
CA PRO A 74 10.82 -31.72 -6.10
C PRO A 74 9.49 -31.03 -6.45
N GLN A 75 8.36 -31.73 -6.32
CA GLN A 75 7.02 -31.20 -6.55
C GLN A 75 6.69 -30.06 -5.58
N LEU A 76 6.99 -30.26 -4.29
CA LEU A 76 6.79 -29.23 -3.27
C LEU A 76 7.71 -28.01 -3.47
N GLU A 77 8.95 -28.20 -3.92
CA GLU A 77 9.82 -27.06 -4.23
C GLU A 77 9.34 -26.31 -5.49
N ARG A 78 8.80 -26.99 -6.51
CA ARG A 78 8.14 -26.33 -7.66
C ARG A 78 6.94 -25.50 -7.22
N PHE A 79 6.05 -26.06 -6.41
CA PHE A 79 4.91 -25.33 -5.84
C PHE A 79 5.35 -24.15 -4.96
N HIS A 80 6.42 -24.30 -4.18
CA HIS A 80 6.97 -23.19 -3.41
C HIS A 80 7.54 -22.08 -4.29
N GLN A 81 8.29 -22.42 -5.34
CA GLN A 81 8.81 -21.46 -6.32
C GLN A 81 7.69 -20.74 -7.08
N PHE A 82 6.61 -21.45 -7.43
CA PHE A 82 5.38 -20.85 -7.96
C PHE A 82 4.82 -19.79 -7.00
N LEU A 83 4.54 -20.17 -5.75
CA LEU A 83 3.98 -19.26 -4.76
C LEU A 83 4.88 -18.04 -4.50
N VAL A 84 6.22 -18.19 -4.54
CA VAL A 84 7.15 -17.05 -4.40
C VAL A 84 7.06 -16.14 -5.62
N SER A 85 7.17 -16.70 -6.84
CA SER A 85 7.05 -15.96 -8.11
C SER A 85 5.78 -15.13 -8.19
N GLU A 86 4.62 -15.74 -7.92
CA GLU A 86 3.33 -15.04 -7.98
C GLU A 86 3.14 -14.03 -6.84
N THR A 87 3.78 -14.26 -5.68
CA THR A 87 3.79 -13.27 -4.59
C THR A 87 4.59 -12.03 -4.98
N GLU A 88 5.73 -12.20 -5.65
CA GLU A 88 6.57 -11.08 -6.10
C GLU A 88 5.94 -10.31 -7.27
N SER A 89 5.19 -10.98 -8.14
CA SER A 89 4.38 -10.36 -9.21
C SER A 89 3.09 -9.70 -8.72
N GLY A 90 2.74 -9.86 -7.44
CA GLY A 90 1.51 -9.30 -6.84
C GLY A 90 0.22 -10.04 -7.20
N ASN A 91 0.31 -11.21 -7.84
CA ASN A 91 -0.84 -12.01 -8.25
C ASN A 91 -1.36 -12.91 -7.12
N ILE A 92 -0.52 -13.19 -6.13
CA ILE A 92 -0.88 -13.86 -4.87
C ILE A 92 -0.39 -12.99 -3.71
N SER A 93 -1.18 -12.89 -2.65
CA SER A 93 -0.82 -12.25 -1.39
C SER A 93 -0.74 -13.30 -0.28
N ARG A 94 0.30 -13.21 0.55
CA ARG A 94 0.41 -13.99 1.79
C ARG A 94 -0.13 -13.16 2.94
N GLN A 95 -1.40 -13.35 3.22
CA GLN A 95 -2.17 -12.61 4.22
C GLN A 95 -2.85 -13.60 5.16
N GLU A 96 -2.87 -13.29 6.45
CA GLU A 96 -3.51 -14.13 7.47
C GLU A 96 -5.02 -14.14 7.30
N ALA A 97 -5.66 -15.31 7.42
CA ALA A 97 -7.11 -15.51 7.27
C ALA A 97 -7.94 -14.41 7.97
N VAL A 98 -7.78 -14.22 9.28
CA VAL A 98 -8.57 -13.21 10.02
C VAL A 98 -8.30 -11.78 9.59
N SER A 99 -7.11 -11.50 9.06
CA SER A 99 -6.77 -10.19 8.51
C SER A 99 -7.44 -9.91 7.14
N MET A 100 -8.14 -10.88 6.55
CA MET A 100 -8.93 -10.69 5.33
C MET A 100 -10.37 -10.24 5.62
N ILE A 101 -10.85 -10.40 6.85
CA ILE A 101 -12.24 -10.16 7.24
C ILE A 101 -12.61 -8.66 7.22
N PRO A 102 -11.81 -7.72 7.79
CA PRO A 102 -12.22 -6.32 7.86
C PRO A 102 -12.45 -5.63 6.50
N PRO A 103 -11.64 -5.84 5.45
CA PRO A 103 -11.92 -5.29 4.13
C PRO A 103 -13.20 -5.86 3.49
N LEU A 104 -13.50 -7.15 3.68
CA LEU A 104 -14.73 -7.75 3.14
C LEU A 104 -15.97 -7.12 3.78
N LEU A 105 -15.99 -7.04 5.12
CA LEU A 105 -17.07 -6.41 5.88
C LEU A 105 -17.15 -4.88 5.71
N LEU A 106 -16.18 -4.25 5.04
CA LEU A 106 -16.24 -2.84 4.72
C LEU A 106 -17.15 -2.56 3.51
N ASP A 107 -17.50 -3.57 2.69
CA ASP A 107 -18.31 -3.42 1.48
C ASP A 107 -17.81 -2.25 0.59
N VAL A 108 -16.68 -2.48 -0.06
CA VAL A 108 -16.02 -1.51 -0.93
C VAL A 108 -16.61 -1.57 -2.34
N GLN A 109 -16.92 -0.40 -2.89
CA GLN A 109 -17.46 -0.20 -4.24
C GLN A 109 -16.53 0.75 -5.02
N PRO A 110 -16.46 0.69 -6.36
CA PRO A 110 -15.48 1.43 -7.17
C PRO A 110 -15.48 2.96 -7.04
N HIS A 111 -16.55 3.57 -6.52
CA HIS A 111 -16.66 5.01 -6.32
C HIS A 111 -16.32 5.47 -4.88
N HIS A 112 -16.13 4.55 -3.94
CA HIS A 112 -15.90 4.91 -2.53
C HIS A 112 -14.56 5.61 -2.29
N LYS A 113 -14.60 6.65 -1.46
CA LYS A 113 -13.44 7.36 -0.89
C LYS A 113 -13.08 6.67 0.43
N ILE A 114 -11.91 6.05 0.49
CA ILE A 114 -11.54 5.09 1.54
C ILE A 114 -10.35 5.61 2.36
N LEU A 115 -10.43 5.52 3.69
CA LEU A 115 -9.31 5.79 4.59
C LEU A 115 -8.93 4.55 5.39
N ASP A 116 -7.69 4.09 5.23
CA ASP A 116 -7.05 3.08 6.07
C ASP A 116 -6.17 3.79 7.11
N MET A 117 -6.60 3.77 8.38
CA MET A 117 -6.00 4.57 9.45
C MET A 117 -4.61 4.09 9.90
N CYS A 118 -4.34 2.79 9.78
CA CYS A 118 -3.18 2.10 10.36
C CYS A 118 -2.70 1.01 9.39
N ALA A 119 -2.39 1.44 8.18
CA ALA A 119 -2.32 0.63 6.97
C ALA A 119 -1.15 -0.36 6.92
N ALA A 120 0.03 -0.04 7.47
CA ALA A 120 1.21 -0.86 7.21
C ALA A 120 1.17 -2.18 8.01
N PRO A 121 1.56 -3.33 7.43
CA PRO A 121 2.41 -3.49 6.24
C PRO A 121 1.67 -3.45 4.90
N GLY A 122 0.36 -3.18 4.87
CA GLY A 122 -0.40 -2.92 3.65
C GLY A 122 -1.26 -4.07 3.15
N SER A 123 -1.35 -5.20 3.87
CA SER A 123 -2.15 -6.36 3.41
C SER A 123 -3.65 -6.06 3.27
N LYS A 124 -4.23 -5.33 4.24
CA LYS A 124 -5.61 -4.87 4.18
C LYS A 124 -5.78 -3.77 3.12
N THR A 125 -4.88 -2.80 3.06
CA THR A 125 -4.85 -1.75 2.04
C THR A 125 -4.81 -2.32 0.60
N THR A 126 -3.99 -3.36 0.35
CA THR A 126 -3.96 -4.03 -0.95
C THR A 126 -5.30 -4.66 -1.29
N GLN A 127 -5.93 -5.36 -0.33
CA GLN A 127 -7.27 -5.92 -0.51
C GLN A 127 -8.33 -4.85 -0.80
N LEU A 128 -8.27 -3.69 -0.13
CA LEU A 128 -9.18 -2.56 -0.40
C LEU A 128 -9.03 -2.01 -1.83
N ILE A 129 -7.80 -1.90 -2.32
CA ILE A 129 -7.51 -1.47 -3.71
C ILE A 129 -8.02 -2.50 -4.71
N GLU A 130 -7.89 -3.79 -4.41
CA GLU A 130 -8.41 -4.84 -5.27
C GLU A 130 -9.94 -4.81 -5.38
N MET A 131 -10.65 -4.57 -4.25
CA MET A 131 -12.10 -4.41 -4.24
C MET A 131 -12.56 -3.12 -4.95
N LEU A 132 -11.79 -2.04 -4.85
CA LEU A 132 -12.03 -0.80 -5.61
C LEU A 132 -11.95 -1.02 -7.13
N HIS A 133 -11.11 -1.96 -7.58
CA HIS A 133 -10.94 -2.34 -8.98
C HIS A 133 -11.73 -3.63 -9.37
N ALA A 134 -12.79 -3.97 -8.64
CA ALA A 134 -13.59 -5.17 -8.93
C ALA A 134 -14.32 -5.11 -10.29
N ASP A 135 -14.72 -3.91 -10.74
CA ASP A 135 -15.29 -3.72 -12.08
C ASP A 135 -14.18 -3.56 -13.13
N MET A 136 -13.84 -4.66 -13.78
CA MET A 136 -12.84 -4.72 -14.85
C MET A 136 -13.20 -3.90 -16.10
N ASN A 137 -14.46 -3.44 -16.24
CA ASN A 137 -14.89 -2.61 -17.37
C ASN A 137 -14.55 -1.13 -17.17
N VAL A 138 -14.17 -0.72 -15.95
CA VAL A 138 -13.85 0.66 -15.59
C VAL A 138 -12.34 0.80 -15.39
N PRO A 139 -11.56 1.33 -16.37
CA PRO A 139 -10.10 1.38 -16.26
C PRO A 139 -9.60 2.33 -15.15
N PHE A 140 -10.46 3.26 -14.71
CA PHE A 140 -10.21 4.23 -13.66
C PHE A 140 -11.41 4.27 -12.71
N PRO A 141 -11.39 3.56 -11.58
CA PRO A 141 -12.40 3.76 -10.55
C PRO A 141 -12.34 5.22 -10.04
N GLU A 142 -13.50 5.80 -9.81
CA GLU A 142 -13.65 7.18 -9.31
C GLU A 142 -13.12 7.31 -7.87
N GLY A 143 -13.32 6.27 -7.07
CA GLY A 143 -12.88 6.20 -5.69
C GLY A 143 -11.36 6.08 -5.53
N PHE A 144 -10.91 6.09 -4.27
CA PHE A 144 -9.49 6.03 -3.93
C PHE A 144 -9.25 5.54 -2.50
N VAL A 145 -8.02 5.09 -2.23
CA VAL A 145 -7.55 4.67 -0.91
C VAL A 145 -6.47 5.64 -0.41
N ILE A 146 -6.74 6.31 0.70
CA ILE A 146 -5.71 6.99 1.51
C ILE A 146 -5.26 6.01 2.58
N ALA A 147 -3.95 5.70 2.59
CA ALA A 147 -3.36 4.71 3.47
C ALA A 147 -2.37 5.38 4.43
N ASN A 148 -2.74 5.48 5.71
CA ASN A 148 -1.95 6.15 6.74
C ASN A 148 -1.19 5.15 7.62
N ASP A 149 0.06 5.45 7.94
CA ASP A 149 0.77 4.83 9.07
C ASP A 149 1.65 5.87 9.77
N VAL A 150 1.84 5.73 11.09
CA VAL A 150 2.64 6.67 11.88
C VAL A 150 4.15 6.44 11.71
N ASP A 151 4.58 5.21 11.41
CA ASP A 151 5.99 4.87 11.19
C ASP A 151 6.37 5.00 9.71
N ASN A 152 7.18 6.02 9.43
CA ASN A 152 7.69 6.32 8.09
C ASN A 152 8.46 5.15 7.44
N LYS A 153 9.14 4.28 8.21
CA LYS A 153 9.80 3.07 7.67
C LYS A 153 8.77 2.04 7.22
N ARG A 154 7.69 1.88 7.99
CA ARG A 154 6.56 1.00 7.65
C ARG A 154 5.76 1.53 6.46
N CYS A 155 5.65 2.85 6.28
CA CYS A 155 5.10 3.43 5.06
C CYS A 155 5.82 2.94 3.79
N TYR A 156 7.17 2.87 3.77
CA TYR A 156 7.88 2.36 2.59
C TYR A 156 7.63 0.87 2.30
N LEU A 157 7.39 0.05 3.34
CA LEU A 157 6.98 -1.34 3.16
C LEU A 157 5.58 -1.43 2.53
N LEU A 158 4.63 -0.63 3.02
CA LEU A 158 3.29 -0.47 2.45
C LEU A 158 3.37 -0.01 0.98
N VAL A 159 4.22 0.97 0.66
CA VAL A 159 4.46 1.42 -0.73
C VAL A 159 4.99 0.29 -1.62
N HIS A 160 5.93 -0.52 -1.11
CA HIS A 160 6.48 -1.65 -1.86
C HIS A 160 5.42 -2.75 -2.13
N GLN A 161 4.52 -3.00 -1.18
CA GLN A 161 3.39 -3.92 -1.37
C GLN A 161 2.37 -3.36 -2.37
N ALA A 162 1.94 -2.10 -2.19
CA ALA A 162 0.96 -1.45 -3.05
C ALA A 162 1.44 -1.28 -4.51
N LYS A 163 2.74 -1.05 -4.74
CA LYS A 163 3.32 -0.93 -6.09
C LYS A 163 3.09 -2.16 -6.97
N ARG A 164 2.89 -3.35 -6.38
CA ARG A 164 2.60 -4.58 -7.13
C ARG A 164 1.18 -4.61 -7.71
N LEU A 165 0.28 -3.76 -7.21
CA LEU A 165 -1.08 -3.63 -7.72
C LEU A 165 -1.21 -2.60 -8.86
N SER A 166 -0.20 -1.75 -9.11
CA SER A 166 -0.26 -0.79 -10.23
C SER A 166 -1.55 0.06 -10.29
N SER A 167 -2.14 0.40 -9.15
CA SER A 167 -3.37 1.22 -9.08
C SER A 167 -3.07 2.72 -8.98
N PRO A 168 -3.63 3.58 -9.87
CA PRO A 168 -3.49 5.04 -9.78
C PRO A 168 -4.28 5.65 -8.61
N CYS A 169 -5.10 4.84 -7.91
CA CYS A 169 -6.07 5.27 -6.91
C CYS A 169 -5.59 5.08 -5.46
N ILE A 170 -4.27 4.98 -5.23
CA ILE A 170 -3.68 4.94 -3.87
C ILE A 170 -2.82 6.19 -3.57
N MET A 171 -2.99 6.73 -2.36
CA MET A 171 -2.09 7.70 -1.74
C MET A 171 -1.64 7.22 -0.35
N VAL A 172 -0.34 7.07 -0.14
CA VAL A 172 0.26 6.70 1.14
C VAL A 172 0.72 7.94 1.89
N VAL A 173 0.30 8.08 3.15
CA VAL A 173 0.51 9.26 3.99
C VAL A 173 1.11 8.87 5.35
N ASN A 174 1.76 9.81 6.03
CA ASN A 174 2.44 9.55 7.30
C ASN A 174 2.04 10.55 8.40
N HIS A 175 1.01 10.19 9.17
CA HIS A 175 0.48 10.95 10.31
C HIS A 175 0.12 10.03 11.49
N ASP A 176 0.03 10.61 12.70
CA ASP A 176 -0.66 9.98 13.84
C ASP A 176 -2.17 9.89 13.51
N ALA A 177 -2.70 8.66 13.47
CA ALA A 177 -4.09 8.37 13.13
C ALA A 177 -5.10 9.04 14.10
N SER A 178 -4.70 9.28 15.35
CA SER A 178 -5.53 9.98 16.35
C SER A 178 -5.66 11.48 16.09
N SER A 179 -4.84 12.05 15.20
CA SER A 179 -4.86 13.47 14.82
C SER A 179 -4.74 13.72 13.31
N ILE A 180 -4.97 12.72 12.47
CA ILE A 180 -4.88 12.84 11.00
C ILE A 180 -5.78 14.00 10.51
N PRO A 181 -5.28 14.94 9.68
CA PRO A 181 -5.99 16.19 9.38
C PRO A 181 -7.26 15.96 8.54
N ARG A 182 -8.28 16.80 8.75
CA ARG A 182 -9.41 16.88 7.83
C ARG A 182 -8.94 17.52 6.52
N LEU A 183 -9.10 16.78 5.43
CA LEU A 183 -8.72 17.22 4.10
C LEU A 183 -9.82 18.06 3.47
N THR A 184 -9.47 18.88 2.50
CA THR A 184 -10.42 19.67 1.70
C THR A 184 -10.34 19.31 0.23
N ILE A 185 -11.46 19.34 -0.48
CA ILE A 185 -11.55 19.12 -1.93
C ILE A 185 -12.26 20.30 -2.58
N ASP A 186 -12.00 20.53 -3.86
CA ASP A 186 -12.76 21.47 -4.69
C ASP A 186 -13.95 20.75 -5.33
N VAL A 187 -15.15 21.27 -5.10
CA VAL A 187 -16.40 20.82 -5.73
C VAL A 187 -17.02 22.04 -6.39
N ASP A 188 -17.04 22.07 -7.73
CA ASP A 188 -17.57 23.16 -8.55
C ASP A 188 -17.06 24.57 -8.14
N GLY A 189 -15.76 24.67 -7.83
CA GLY A 189 -15.10 25.92 -7.41
C GLY A 189 -15.28 26.27 -5.92
N ARG A 190 -15.88 25.38 -5.13
CA ARG A 190 -16.08 25.54 -3.69
C ARG A 190 -15.18 24.57 -2.92
N LYS A 191 -14.48 25.09 -1.91
CA LYS A 191 -13.66 24.26 -1.02
C LYS A 191 -14.50 23.65 0.09
N GLU A 192 -14.74 22.35 -0.02
CA GLU A 192 -15.51 21.56 0.95
C GLU A 192 -14.60 20.60 1.74
N ILE A 193 -15.10 20.08 2.85
CA ILE A 193 -14.38 19.08 3.65
C ILE A 193 -14.57 17.71 3.02
N LEU A 194 -13.46 17.00 2.80
CA LEU A 194 -13.50 15.60 2.39
C LEU A 194 -14.01 14.74 3.56
N PHE A 195 -15.11 14.03 3.33
CA PHE A 195 -15.53 12.88 4.11
C PHE A 195 -15.27 11.59 3.32
N TYR A 196 -15.09 10.49 4.05
CA TYR A 196 -14.84 9.16 3.48
C TYR A 196 -16.10 8.30 3.57
N ASP A 197 -16.43 7.58 2.51
CA ASP A 197 -17.58 6.66 2.48
C ASP A 197 -17.28 5.38 3.27
N ARG A 198 -15.99 5.04 3.38
CA ARG A 198 -15.48 3.83 4.02
C ARG A 198 -14.22 4.12 4.84
N ILE A 199 -14.18 3.67 6.10
CA ILE A 199 -12.99 3.81 6.96
C ILE A 199 -12.61 2.47 7.58
N LEU A 200 -11.34 2.10 7.49
CA LEU A 200 -10.75 0.95 8.17
C LEU A 200 -9.90 1.42 9.36
N CYS A 201 -10.27 0.96 10.56
CA CYS A 201 -9.62 1.21 11.83
C CYS A 201 -9.03 -0.10 12.39
N ASP A 202 -8.00 -0.65 11.72
CA ASP A 202 -7.21 -1.79 12.22
C ASP A 202 -6.19 -1.28 13.25
N VAL A 203 -6.64 -1.04 14.47
CA VAL A 203 -5.88 -0.26 15.46
C VAL A 203 -4.75 -1.06 16.12
N PRO A 204 -3.67 -0.40 16.58
CA PRO A 204 -2.61 -1.06 17.35
C PRO A 204 -3.17 -1.71 18.62
N CYS A 205 -2.86 -2.99 18.80
CA CYS A 205 -3.41 -3.91 19.81
C CYS A 205 -2.29 -4.59 20.63
N SER A 206 -2.61 -5.12 21.81
CA SER A 206 -1.65 -5.90 22.62
C SER A 206 -1.23 -7.22 21.97
N GLY A 207 -2.06 -7.74 21.05
CA GLY A 207 -1.70 -8.82 20.12
C GLY A 207 -1.83 -10.24 20.68
N ASP A 208 -2.56 -10.44 21.77
CA ASP A 208 -2.88 -11.75 22.36
C ASP A 208 -3.58 -12.70 21.37
N GLY A 209 -4.38 -12.19 20.43
CA GLY A 209 -4.94 -12.99 19.33
C GLY A 209 -3.88 -13.58 18.38
N THR A 210 -2.65 -13.04 18.39
CA THR A 210 -1.55 -13.43 17.49
C THR A 210 -0.57 -14.45 18.09
N MET A 211 -0.83 -14.98 19.29
CA MET A 211 0.06 -15.92 20.02
C MET A 211 0.54 -17.14 19.20
N ARG A 212 -0.26 -17.63 18.25
CA ARG A 212 0.07 -18.75 17.33
C ARG A 212 1.10 -18.41 16.25
N LYS A 213 1.24 -17.12 15.95
CA LYS A 213 2.05 -16.55 14.86
C LYS A 213 3.29 -15.85 15.40
N ASN A 214 3.15 -15.13 16.51
CA ASN A 214 4.22 -14.39 17.16
C ASN A 214 4.48 -14.93 18.57
N ILE A 215 5.45 -15.85 18.67
CA ILE A 215 5.80 -16.53 19.91
C ILE A 215 6.28 -15.54 21.00
N ASP A 216 6.81 -14.39 20.63
CA ASP A 216 7.24 -13.35 21.57
C ASP A 216 6.08 -12.79 22.42
N VAL A 217 4.85 -12.84 21.93
CA VAL A 217 3.66 -12.36 22.66
C VAL A 217 3.51 -13.09 23.99
N TRP A 218 3.77 -14.40 24.03
CA TRP A 218 3.75 -15.19 25.27
C TRP A 218 4.69 -14.68 26.37
N LYS A 219 5.76 -13.95 26.00
CA LYS A 219 6.75 -13.41 26.94
C LYS A 219 6.57 -11.91 27.23
N LYS A 220 5.98 -11.17 26.28
CA LYS A 220 5.90 -9.69 26.30
C LYS A 220 4.52 -9.15 26.64
N TRP A 221 3.48 -9.98 26.53
CA TRP A 221 2.10 -9.56 26.81
C TRP A 221 1.91 -9.30 28.30
N SER A 222 1.23 -8.19 28.62
CA SER A 222 0.78 -7.86 29.96
C SER A 222 -0.51 -7.04 29.88
N THR A 223 -1.35 -7.10 30.91
CA THR A 223 -2.58 -6.29 31.00
C THR A 223 -2.32 -4.80 30.95
N LEU A 224 -1.15 -4.34 31.42
CA LEU A 224 -0.74 -2.93 31.32
C LEU A 224 -0.68 -2.44 29.87
N ASN A 225 -0.31 -3.31 28.92
CA ASN A 225 -0.26 -2.97 27.50
C ASN A 225 -1.67 -2.60 26.99
N SER A 226 -2.66 -3.45 27.28
CA SER A 226 -4.07 -3.22 26.93
C SER A 226 -4.63 -1.93 27.55
N LEU A 227 -4.38 -1.71 28.85
CA LEU A 227 -4.82 -0.51 29.57
C LEU A 227 -4.24 0.78 28.95
N GLN A 228 -2.96 0.76 28.54
CA GLN A 228 -2.32 1.90 27.89
C GLN A 228 -2.86 2.15 26.46
N LEU A 229 -3.17 1.08 25.72
CA LEU A 229 -3.63 1.16 24.33
C LEU A 229 -5.10 1.60 24.18
N HIS A 230 -6.00 1.19 25.09
CA HIS A 230 -7.42 1.56 25.07
C HIS A 230 -7.65 3.07 24.81
N GLY A 231 -6.92 3.92 25.55
CA GLY A 231 -7.05 5.36 25.40
C GLY A 231 -6.56 5.91 24.06
N LEU A 232 -5.68 5.21 23.34
CA LEU A 232 -5.25 5.53 21.97
C LEU A 232 -6.25 4.99 20.95
N GLN A 233 -6.67 3.73 21.09
CA GLN A 233 -7.65 3.06 20.24
C GLN A 233 -8.96 3.85 20.15
N LEU A 234 -9.50 4.31 21.29
CA LEU A 234 -10.69 5.16 21.35
C LEU A 234 -10.51 6.52 20.65
N ARG A 235 -9.31 7.12 20.68
CA ARG A 235 -9.03 8.37 19.93
C ARG A 235 -8.96 8.13 18.42
N ILE A 236 -8.36 7.03 17.98
CA ILE A 236 -8.30 6.67 16.55
C ILE A 236 -9.72 6.40 16.04
N ALA A 237 -10.51 5.58 16.76
CA ALA A 237 -11.89 5.27 16.38
C ALA A 237 -12.80 6.51 16.39
N THR A 238 -12.66 7.39 17.39
CA THR A 238 -13.30 8.72 17.41
C THR A 238 -12.93 9.52 16.15
N ARG A 239 -11.64 9.57 15.80
CA ARG A 239 -11.15 10.35 14.65
C ARG A 239 -11.56 9.75 13.30
N GLY A 240 -11.84 8.44 13.26
CA GLY A 240 -12.52 7.77 12.15
C GLY A 240 -13.96 8.28 12.00
N ALA A 241 -14.79 8.11 13.03
CA ALA A 241 -16.20 8.52 13.00
C ALA A 241 -16.40 10.03 12.69
N GLU A 242 -15.44 10.88 13.09
CA GLU A 242 -15.42 12.30 12.71
C GLU A 242 -15.33 12.56 11.21
N GLN A 243 -14.60 11.72 10.47
CA GLN A 243 -14.27 11.88 9.05
C GLN A 243 -15.09 10.97 8.13
N LEU A 244 -15.86 10.04 8.70
CA LEU A 244 -16.82 9.21 7.98
C LEU A 244 -17.97 10.08 7.45
N ALA A 245 -18.43 9.83 6.22
CA ALA A 245 -19.64 10.43 5.66
C ALA A 245 -20.90 9.94 6.41
N GLU A 246 -21.99 10.70 6.33
CA GLU A 246 -23.30 10.19 6.74
C GLU A 246 -23.75 9.09 5.77
N GLY A 247 -24.29 7.98 6.29
CA GLY A 247 -24.48 6.72 5.54
C GLY A 247 -23.20 5.89 5.35
N GLY A 248 -22.01 6.44 5.66
CA GLY A 248 -20.74 5.73 5.54
C GLY A 248 -20.59 4.59 6.54
N ARG A 249 -19.76 3.60 6.17
CA ARG A 249 -19.44 2.40 6.99
C ARG A 249 -17.98 2.46 7.48
N MET A 250 -17.78 2.25 8.77
CA MET A 250 -16.45 2.11 9.38
C MET A 250 -16.29 0.72 9.99
N VAL A 251 -15.18 0.06 9.69
CA VAL A 251 -14.82 -1.21 10.34
C VAL A 251 -13.71 -0.96 11.35
N TYR A 252 -13.99 -1.22 12.62
CA TYR A 252 -12.99 -1.29 13.68
C TYR A 252 -12.52 -2.74 13.81
N SER A 253 -11.20 -2.97 13.84
CA SER A 253 -10.66 -4.31 14.09
C SER A 253 -9.44 -4.30 15.00
N THR A 254 -9.30 -5.37 15.78
CA THR A 254 -8.12 -5.61 16.61
C THR A 254 -7.62 -7.04 16.42
N CYS A 255 -6.32 -7.20 16.69
CA CYS A 255 -5.64 -8.48 16.85
C CYS A 255 -5.68 -9.01 18.30
N SER A 256 -6.66 -8.56 19.09
CA SER A 256 -6.83 -8.89 20.51
C SER A 256 -8.04 -9.81 20.71
N LEU A 257 -8.16 -10.36 21.92
CA LEU A 257 -9.38 -10.97 22.45
C LEU A 257 -9.79 -10.31 23.78
N ASN A 258 -9.14 -9.20 24.18
CA ASN A 258 -9.36 -8.52 25.45
C ASN A 258 -10.50 -7.48 25.32
N PRO A 259 -11.62 -7.62 26.06
CA PRO A 259 -12.75 -6.67 26.00
C PRO A 259 -12.38 -5.20 26.24
N ILE A 260 -11.27 -4.92 26.94
CA ILE A 260 -10.76 -3.55 27.17
C ILE A 260 -10.31 -2.89 25.85
N GLU A 261 -9.78 -3.66 24.90
CA GLU A 261 -9.34 -3.17 23.58
C GLU A 261 -10.45 -3.31 22.52
N ASP A 262 -11.45 -4.13 22.82
CA ASP A 262 -12.54 -4.53 21.92
C ASP A 262 -13.85 -3.79 22.29
N GLU A 263 -14.80 -4.46 22.97
CA GLU A 263 -16.14 -3.92 23.26
C GLU A 263 -16.12 -2.65 24.12
N ALA A 264 -15.17 -2.47 25.03
CA ALA A 264 -15.08 -1.26 25.83
C ALA A 264 -14.77 -0.01 24.97
N VAL A 265 -14.01 -0.18 23.88
CA VAL A 265 -13.74 0.90 22.91
C VAL A 265 -14.99 1.19 22.08
N ILE A 266 -15.72 0.14 21.66
CA ILE A 266 -16.96 0.27 20.88
C ILE A 266 -18.08 0.92 21.72
N ALA A 267 -18.35 0.42 22.92
CA ALA A 267 -19.35 0.96 23.84
C ALA A 267 -19.08 2.44 24.16
N SER A 268 -17.82 2.79 24.48
CA SER A 268 -17.41 4.18 24.73
C SER A 268 -17.57 5.09 23.50
N LEU A 269 -17.42 4.56 22.28
CA LEU A 269 -17.62 5.31 21.05
C LEU A 269 -19.11 5.51 20.74
N LEU A 270 -19.93 4.46 20.93
CA LEU A 270 -21.39 4.49 20.75
C LEU A 270 -22.06 5.43 21.75
N GLU A 271 -21.74 5.32 23.04
CA GLU A 271 -22.27 6.20 24.10
C GLU A 271 -21.99 7.67 23.77
N LYS A 272 -20.74 7.99 23.43
CA LYS A 272 -20.31 9.34 23.04
C LYS A 272 -21.01 9.84 21.75
N SER A 273 -21.48 8.94 20.89
CA SER A 273 -22.10 9.28 19.61
C SER A 273 -23.54 9.80 19.75
N GLU A 274 -24.20 9.59 20.90
CA GLU A 274 -25.59 10.02 21.14
C GLU A 274 -26.55 9.53 20.02
N GLY A 275 -26.37 8.29 19.56
CA GLY A 275 -27.16 7.68 18.48
C GLY A 275 -26.75 8.06 17.06
N ALA A 276 -25.70 8.87 16.87
CA ALA A 276 -25.17 9.21 15.54
C ALA A 276 -24.45 8.05 14.85
N LEU A 277 -24.08 7.00 15.60
CA LEU A 277 -23.36 5.81 15.13
C LEU A 277 -24.04 4.55 15.68
N GLU A 278 -24.24 3.53 14.84
CA GLU A 278 -24.82 2.23 15.23
C GLU A 278 -23.90 1.06 14.85
N LEU A 279 -24.05 -0.09 15.50
CA LEU A 279 -23.48 -1.36 15.02
C LEU A 279 -24.38 -1.98 13.93
N ALA A 280 -23.80 -2.23 12.77
CA ALA A 280 -24.46 -2.96 11.68
C ALA A 280 -24.51 -4.46 12.00
N ASP A 281 -25.64 -5.11 11.69
CA ASP A 281 -25.69 -6.57 11.62
C ASP A 281 -25.05 -7.03 10.31
N VAL A 282 -23.97 -7.80 10.43
CA VAL A 282 -23.22 -8.38 9.30
C VAL A 282 -23.18 -9.90 9.35
N SER A 283 -24.05 -10.52 10.16
CA SER A 283 -24.12 -11.97 10.36
C SER A 283 -24.30 -12.77 9.06
N GLY A 284 -24.98 -12.19 8.07
CA GLY A 284 -25.20 -12.78 6.74
C GLY A 284 -24.14 -12.43 5.67
N GLU A 285 -23.20 -11.51 5.92
CA GLU A 285 -22.28 -11.02 4.87
C GLU A 285 -21.13 -12.01 4.57
N LEU A 286 -20.76 -12.86 5.53
CA LEU A 286 -19.68 -13.86 5.39
C LEU A 286 -20.17 -15.28 5.72
N PRO A 287 -20.96 -15.91 4.82
CA PRO A 287 -21.49 -17.25 5.06
C PRO A 287 -20.35 -18.26 5.27
N GLY A 288 -20.47 -19.08 6.32
CA GLY A 288 -19.46 -20.07 6.68
C GLY A 288 -18.30 -19.55 7.55
N LEU A 289 -18.29 -18.28 7.95
CA LEU A 289 -17.40 -17.78 9.01
C LEU A 289 -17.99 -18.16 10.38
N LYS A 290 -17.17 -18.76 11.25
CA LYS A 290 -17.56 -19.06 12.64
C LYS A 290 -16.99 -18.01 13.58
N TRP A 291 -17.89 -17.30 14.26
CA TRP A 291 -17.58 -16.24 15.22
C TRP A 291 -18.43 -16.44 16.49
N MET A 292 -18.03 -15.79 17.59
CA MET A 292 -18.84 -15.59 18.78
C MET A 292 -19.34 -14.15 18.81
N PRO A 293 -20.55 -13.87 19.33
CA PRO A 293 -21.00 -12.51 19.57
C PRO A 293 -20.08 -11.77 20.55
N GLY A 294 -20.11 -10.44 20.49
CA GLY A 294 -19.45 -9.57 21.46
C GLY A 294 -19.98 -9.77 22.88
N VAL A 295 -19.15 -9.48 23.87
CA VAL A 295 -19.51 -9.58 25.29
C VAL A 295 -20.08 -8.27 25.83
N THR A 296 -21.18 -8.34 26.57
CA THR A 296 -21.82 -7.19 27.25
C THR A 296 -21.31 -6.97 28.67
N GLN A 297 -20.55 -7.92 29.23
CA GLN A 297 -20.08 -7.92 30.61
C GLN A 297 -18.63 -8.42 30.67
N TRP A 298 -17.76 -7.65 31.32
CA TRP A 298 -16.35 -7.98 31.52
C TRP A 298 -15.80 -7.33 32.80
N LYS A 299 -14.57 -7.69 33.17
CA LYS A 299 -13.86 -7.16 34.35
C LYS A 299 -12.49 -6.64 33.94
N VAL A 300 -11.96 -5.68 34.69
CA VAL A 300 -10.66 -5.06 34.40
C VAL A 300 -9.58 -5.68 35.29
N MET A 301 -8.58 -6.35 34.71
CA MET A 301 -7.44 -6.89 35.46
C MET A 301 -6.23 -5.96 35.39
N THR A 302 -5.60 -5.73 36.53
CA THR A 302 -4.32 -4.99 36.63
C THR A 302 -3.11 -5.90 36.42
N ARG A 303 -1.92 -5.30 36.26
CA ARG A 303 -0.67 -6.05 36.09
C ARG A 303 -0.38 -6.99 37.26
N ASP A 304 -0.80 -6.62 38.46
CA ASP A 304 -0.53 -7.37 39.69
C ASP A 304 -1.62 -8.44 39.99
N GLY A 305 -2.48 -8.75 39.00
CA GLY A 305 -3.50 -9.81 39.08
C GLY A 305 -4.80 -9.45 39.79
N GLN A 306 -4.92 -8.23 40.34
CA GLN A 306 -6.17 -7.76 40.95
C GLN A 306 -7.21 -7.40 39.88
N TRP A 307 -8.42 -7.90 40.04
CA TRP A 307 -9.60 -7.64 39.21
C TRP A 307 -10.52 -6.60 39.84
N PHE A 308 -11.09 -5.75 39.00
CA PHE A 308 -12.14 -4.79 39.33
C PHE A 308 -13.38 -5.08 38.48
N ALA A 309 -14.57 -5.05 39.10
CA ALA A 309 -15.84 -5.23 38.40
C ALA A 309 -16.47 -3.89 38.01
N ASP A 310 -16.34 -2.88 38.89
CA ASP A 310 -16.78 -1.51 38.64
C ASP A 310 -15.61 -0.52 38.71
N TRP A 311 -15.81 0.67 38.14
CA TRP A 311 -14.92 1.82 38.30
C TRP A 311 -14.85 2.29 39.77
N ASP A 312 -15.96 2.24 40.50
CA ASP A 312 -16.06 2.74 41.87
C ASP A 312 -15.20 1.90 42.85
N ASP A 313 -14.88 0.65 42.50
CA ASP A 313 -13.95 -0.22 43.23
C ASP A 313 -12.47 0.17 43.02
N VAL A 314 -12.15 0.99 42.01
CA VAL A 314 -10.77 1.27 41.59
C VAL A 314 -10.11 2.30 42.53
N PRO A 315 -8.99 1.97 43.20
CA PRO A 315 -8.29 2.92 44.06
C PRO A 315 -7.82 4.16 43.28
N HIS A 316 -7.98 5.34 43.90
CA HIS A 316 -7.56 6.63 43.34
C HIS A 316 -6.12 6.66 42.79
N SER A 317 -5.19 5.89 43.38
CA SER A 317 -3.81 5.74 42.90
C SER A 317 -3.68 5.09 41.52
N ARG A 318 -4.73 4.42 41.03
CA ARG A 318 -4.78 3.70 39.74
C ARG A 318 -5.63 4.41 38.68
N HIS A 319 -6.29 5.53 39.01
CA HIS A 319 -7.13 6.33 38.09
C HIS A 319 -6.37 6.94 36.89
N THR A 320 -5.03 6.91 36.91
CA THR A 320 -4.19 7.30 35.76
C THR A 320 -4.03 6.18 34.72
N GLN A 321 -4.18 4.92 35.14
CA GLN A 321 -3.99 3.72 34.31
C GLN A 321 -5.32 3.11 33.90
N ILE A 322 -6.25 2.95 34.84
CA ILE A 322 -7.62 2.51 34.59
C ILE A 322 -8.49 3.74 34.37
N ARG A 323 -9.51 3.64 33.51
CA ARG A 323 -10.46 4.71 33.18
C ARG A 323 -11.89 4.19 33.25
N PRO A 324 -12.91 5.04 33.49
CA PRO A 324 -14.31 4.63 33.45
C PRO A 324 -14.71 3.95 32.13
N THR A 325 -14.18 4.43 31.00
CA THR A 325 -14.40 3.90 29.65
C THR A 325 -13.93 2.46 29.43
N MET A 326 -13.24 1.84 30.40
CA MET A 326 -12.78 0.45 30.34
C MET A 326 -13.79 -0.55 30.91
N PHE A 327 -14.86 -0.07 31.54
CA PHE A 327 -15.90 -0.90 32.16
C PHE A 327 -17.17 -0.94 31.29
N PRO A 328 -18.03 -1.95 31.47
CA PRO A 328 -19.35 -1.96 30.84
C PRO A 328 -20.18 -0.73 31.23
N PRO A 329 -21.02 -0.19 30.32
CA PRO A 329 -22.05 0.78 30.67
C PRO A 329 -22.93 0.30 31.83
N LYS A 330 -23.18 1.17 32.82
CA LYS A 330 -24.04 0.86 33.98
C LYS A 330 -25.54 0.88 33.65
N ASP A 331 -25.90 1.54 32.54
CA ASP A 331 -27.26 1.73 32.08
C ASP A 331 -27.67 0.56 31.17
N LEU A 332 -28.57 -0.30 31.65
CA LEU A 332 -28.96 -1.53 30.95
C LEU A 332 -29.76 -1.25 29.68
N GLU A 333 -30.61 -0.22 29.67
CA GLU A 333 -31.40 0.14 28.47
C GLU A 333 -30.46 0.58 27.35
N LYS A 334 -29.50 1.46 27.66
CA LYS A 334 -28.46 1.86 26.70
C LYS A 334 -27.56 0.70 26.27
N LEU A 335 -27.27 -0.25 27.16
CA LEU A 335 -26.44 -1.41 26.85
C LEU A 335 -27.12 -2.35 25.84
N GLU A 336 -28.44 -2.52 25.95
CA GLU A 336 -29.26 -3.26 24.98
C GLU A 336 -29.36 -2.50 23.64
N GLU A 337 -29.58 -1.18 23.67
CA GLU A 337 -29.59 -0.33 22.46
C GLU A 337 -28.26 -0.32 21.69
N MET A 338 -27.12 -0.53 22.37
CA MET A 338 -25.80 -0.59 21.73
C MET A 338 -25.62 -1.82 20.83
N HIS A 339 -26.39 -2.90 21.03
CA HIS A 339 -26.29 -4.14 20.26
C HIS A 339 -24.87 -4.75 20.16
N LEU A 340 -24.14 -4.81 21.29
CA LEU A 340 -22.75 -5.30 21.33
C LEU A 340 -22.61 -6.76 20.85
N GLU A 341 -23.68 -7.56 20.89
CA GLU A 341 -23.73 -8.91 20.32
C GLU A 341 -23.43 -8.95 18.81
N ARG A 342 -23.61 -7.83 18.09
CA ARG A 342 -23.25 -7.68 16.67
C ARG A 342 -21.75 -7.55 16.41
N CYS A 343 -20.91 -7.47 17.46
CA CYS A 343 -19.46 -7.56 17.30
C CYS A 343 -19.03 -9.01 17.05
N LEU A 344 -18.04 -9.21 16.18
CA LEU A 344 -17.54 -10.53 15.79
C LEU A 344 -16.25 -10.85 16.55
N ARG A 345 -16.29 -11.84 17.45
CA ARG A 345 -15.10 -12.46 18.06
C ARG A 345 -14.73 -13.73 17.30
N ILE A 346 -13.62 -13.70 16.56
CA ILE A 346 -13.08 -14.86 15.86
C ILE A 346 -12.11 -15.58 16.79
N LEU A 347 -12.46 -16.80 17.20
CA LEU A 347 -11.69 -17.60 18.15
C LEU A 347 -10.81 -18.65 17.43
N PRO A 348 -9.51 -18.79 17.77
CA PRO A 348 -8.57 -19.66 17.05
C PRO A 348 -9.04 -21.11 16.84
N HIS A 349 -9.77 -21.66 17.80
CA HIS A 349 -10.20 -23.06 17.81
C HIS A 349 -11.47 -23.34 16.99
N HIS A 350 -12.16 -22.31 16.47
CA HIS A 350 -13.38 -22.50 15.68
C HIS A 350 -13.10 -22.96 14.25
N GLN A 351 -12.07 -22.40 13.60
CA GLN A 351 -11.68 -22.65 12.21
C GLN A 351 -10.16 -22.69 12.01
N ASN A 352 -9.40 -23.05 13.06
CA ASN A 352 -7.94 -23.13 13.03
C ASN A 352 -7.25 -21.81 12.61
N THR A 353 -7.76 -20.68 13.08
CA THR A 353 -7.29 -19.33 12.70
C THR A 353 -6.44 -18.65 13.80
N GLY A 354 -6.05 -17.39 13.58
CA GLY A 354 -5.66 -16.48 14.66
C GLY A 354 -6.90 -16.03 15.47
N GLY A 355 -6.65 -15.32 16.57
CA GLY A 355 -7.68 -14.62 17.34
C GLY A 355 -7.84 -13.20 16.83
N PHE A 356 -9.08 -12.72 16.73
CA PHE A 356 -9.38 -11.43 16.11
C PHE A 356 -10.74 -10.88 16.54
N PHE A 357 -10.86 -9.56 16.57
CA PHE A 357 -12.11 -8.85 16.84
C PHE A 357 -12.46 -7.91 15.68
N VAL A 358 -13.74 -7.85 15.32
CA VAL A 358 -14.27 -6.92 14.31
C VAL A 358 -15.61 -6.35 14.76
N ALA A 359 -15.77 -5.03 14.60
CA ALA A 359 -17.03 -4.33 14.79
C ALA A 359 -17.31 -3.44 13.57
N VAL A 360 -18.51 -3.53 13.01
CA VAL A 360 -18.92 -2.78 11.82
C VAL A 360 -19.91 -1.70 12.23
N LEU A 361 -19.56 -0.45 11.97
CA LEU A 361 -20.26 0.73 12.43
C LEU A 361 -20.80 1.54 11.25
N VAL A 362 -22.05 2.00 11.33
CA VAL A 362 -22.66 2.87 10.31
C VAL A 362 -23.05 4.20 10.93
N LYS A 363 -22.69 5.31 10.27
CA LYS A 363 -23.01 6.65 10.76
C LYS A 363 -24.32 7.14 10.19
N LYS A 364 -25.28 7.43 11.07
CA LYS A 364 -26.62 7.93 10.70
C LYS A 364 -26.70 9.44 10.58
N SER A 365 -25.88 10.16 11.34
CA SER A 365 -25.89 11.63 11.36
C SER A 365 -24.54 12.20 11.83
N SER A 366 -24.39 13.51 11.72
CA SER A 366 -23.17 14.21 12.14
C SER A 366 -22.92 14.08 13.64
N MET A 367 -21.72 13.62 13.99
CA MET A 367 -21.30 13.37 15.38
C MET A 367 -21.57 14.59 16.27
N PRO A 368 -22.12 14.42 17.50
CA PRO A 368 -22.57 15.53 18.33
C PRO A 368 -21.43 16.53 18.64
N TRP A 369 -20.20 16.02 18.82
CA TRP A 369 -19.03 16.84 19.08
C TRP A 369 -18.50 17.63 17.87
N ASN A 370 -18.93 17.32 16.63
CA ASN A 370 -18.62 18.13 15.44
C ASN A 370 -19.41 19.46 15.41
N LYS A 371 -20.50 19.59 16.17
CA LYS A 371 -21.36 20.79 16.17
C LYS A 371 -20.68 22.06 16.74
N ARG A 372 -19.50 21.92 17.37
CA ARG A 372 -18.68 23.06 17.83
C ARG A 372 -17.81 23.60 16.68
N GLN A 373 -18.41 24.39 15.79
CA GLN A 373 -17.61 25.26 14.92
C GLN A 373 -16.86 26.31 15.78
N PRO A 374 -15.57 26.60 15.50
CA PRO A 374 -14.93 27.78 16.08
C PRO A 374 -15.64 29.03 15.56
N LYS A 375 -15.96 29.98 16.45
CA LYS A 375 -16.54 31.27 16.05
C LYS A 375 -15.58 31.97 15.08
N VAL A 376 -15.92 31.99 13.80
CA VAL A 376 -15.32 32.94 12.85
C VAL A 376 -15.66 34.34 13.36
N GLN A 377 -14.66 35.17 13.58
CA GLN A 377 -14.87 36.58 13.93
C GLN A 377 -15.41 37.34 12.72
N GLY A 378 -16.73 37.23 12.51
CA GLY A 378 -17.44 38.10 11.58
C GLY A 378 -17.38 39.52 12.11
N ARG A 379 -16.62 40.39 11.42
CA ARG A 379 -16.86 41.83 11.48
C ARG A 379 -18.26 42.06 10.94
N SER A 380 -19.19 42.48 11.81
CA SER A 380 -20.52 42.93 11.42
C SER A 380 -20.38 44.20 10.57
N ALA A 381 -20.58 44.05 9.27
CA ALA A 381 -20.79 45.18 8.38
C ALA A 381 -22.25 45.64 8.52
N GLU A 382 -22.54 46.46 9.53
CA GLU A 382 -23.80 47.17 9.62
C GLU A 382 -23.74 48.49 8.84
N THR A 383 -24.76 48.69 8.01
CA THR A 383 -24.94 49.81 7.09
C THR A 383 -25.05 51.13 7.86
N ARG A 384 -24.26 52.14 7.47
CA ARG A 384 -24.45 53.53 7.92
C ARG A 384 -25.25 54.31 6.90
N GLU A 385 -26.46 54.72 7.26
CA GLU A 385 -27.12 55.89 6.68
C GLU A 385 -27.00 57.11 7.59
N ILE A 386 -27.38 58.27 7.06
CA ILE A 386 -26.79 59.58 7.39
C ILE A 386 -27.65 60.37 8.38
N THR A 387 -27.05 60.97 9.41
CA THR A 387 -27.54 62.24 9.99
C THR A 387 -26.45 62.99 10.78
N THR A 388 -26.40 64.31 10.60
CA THR A 388 -25.62 65.34 11.32
C THR A 388 -26.61 66.38 11.89
N PRO A 389 -26.33 67.14 12.98
CA PRO A 389 -25.13 67.98 13.15
C PRO A 389 -24.51 68.21 14.57
N SER A 390 -23.22 68.62 14.56
CA SER A 390 -22.44 69.61 15.37
C SER A 390 -22.97 70.28 16.67
N PRO A 391 -22.12 71.00 17.47
CA PRO A 391 -20.67 70.82 17.79
C PRO A 391 -20.27 71.19 19.27
N ALA A 392 -19.01 70.97 19.71
CA ALA A 392 -18.10 71.96 20.39
C ALA A 392 -16.90 71.35 21.19
N ALA A 393 -15.74 72.03 21.07
CA ALA A 393 -14.35 71.83 21.54
C ALA A 393 -14.08 71.87 23.08
N PRO A 394 -12.83 71.92 23.61
CA PRO A 394 -11.45 71.78 23.06
C PRO A 394 -10.60 70.63 23.71
N VAL A 395 -9.52 70.05 23.16
CA VAL A 395 -8.22 70.50 22.58
C VAL A 395 -7.18 71.03 23.60
N GLN A 396 -6.05 70.30 23.73
CA GLN A 396 -4.70 70.81 24.07
C GLN A 396 -3.62 69.99 23.34
N GLU A 397 -2.48 70.61 23.04
CA GLU A 397 -1.43 70.21 22.06
C GLU A 397 -0.18 69.60 22.77
N ARG A 398 0.48 68.54 22.26
CA ARG A 398 1.65 68.46 21.33
C ARG A 398 2.90 69.26 21.75
N PRO A 399 4.14 68.72 21.56
CA PRO A 399 4.85 68.52 20.26
C PRO A 399 5.23 67.03 19.99
N ILE A 400 5.49 66.48 18.77
CA ILE A 400 6.37 66.86 17.62
C ILE A 400 7.86 66.66 18.02
N ASP A 401 8.73 65.85 17.39
CA ASP A 401 9.12 65.55 15.99
C ASP A 401 9.66 64.09 15.89
N SER A 402 10.07 63.45 14.78
CA SER A 402 9.92 63.61 13.30
C SER A 402 10.35 62.27 12.62
N CYS A 403 10.11 62.14 11.30
CA CYS A 403 10.60 61.03 10.46
C CYS A 403 12.14 61.16 10.21
N GLU A 404 12.91 60.21 9.66
CA GLU A 404 12.71 59.45 8.41
C GLU A 404 13.48 58.10 8.34
N VAL A 405 13.25 57.40 7.22
CA VAL A 405 13.80 56.09 6.83
C VAL A 405 15.14 56.27 6.12
N GLU A 406 16.09 55.35 6.31
CA GLU A 406 17.09 55.11 5.28
C GLU A 406 17.48 53.62 5.14
N SER A 407 17.73 53.23 3.90
CA SER A 407 18.02 51.86 3.46
C SER A 407 19.40 51.78 2.84
N GLN A 408 20.16 50.70 3.07
CA GLN A 408 21.24 50.32 2.13
C GLN A 408 21.66 48.84 2.20
N SER A 409 21.87 48.28 1.00
CA SER A 409 22.60 47.04 0.67
C SER A 409 24.13 47.26 0.79
N VAL A 410 25.09 46.35 0.56
CA VAL A 410 25.32 45.38 -0.54
C VAL A 410 26.48 44.40 -0.15
N THR A 411 26.46 43.12 -0.60
CA THR A 411 27.60 42.15 -0.72
C THR A 411 28.46 41.78 0.53
N GLY A 412 29.07 40.58 0.62
CA GLY A 412 29.05 39.39 -0.24
C GLY A 412 30.17 38.37 0.10
N THR A 413 30.03 37.13 -0.41
CA THR A 413 31.05 36.04 -0.50
C THR A 413 31.71 35.46 0.77
N GLY A 414 31.86 34.12 0.79
CA GLY A 414 32.79 33.40 1.69
C GLY A 414 32.25 32.06 2.20
N ASP A 415 32.75 30.94 1.66
CA ASP A 415 32.40 29.59 2.10
C ASP A 415 32.94 29.25 3.50
N THR A 416 32.39 28.19 4.12
CA THR A 416 33.10 26.96 4.55
C THR A 416 32.45 26.36 5.81
N GLU A 417 32.41 25.03 5.80
CA GLU A 417 32.07 24.08 6.85
C GLU A 417 32.55 24.43 8.28
N ILE A 418 31.83 23.94 9.31
CA ILE A 418 32.30 22.78 10.10
C ILE A 418 31.24 22.41 11.17
N THR A 419 31.00 21.10 11.26
CA THR A 419 30.22 20.48 12.33
C THR A 419 31.11 20.28 13.55
N GLN A 420 30.69 20.69 14.76
CA GLN A 420 31.13 19.98 15.97
C GLN A 420 30.18 20.13 17.16
N THR A 421 29.77 18.98 17.67
CA THR A 421 29.12 18.73 18.96
C THR A 421 30.04 19.01 20.14
N THR A 422 29.50 19.59 21.21
CA THR A 422 30.01 19.41 22.59
C THR A 422 28.85 19.33 23.58
N GLU A 423 28.87 18.32 24.44
CA GLU A 423 28.01 18.16 25.62
C GLU A 423 28.76 18.61 26.88
N SER A 424 28.12 19.42 27.72
CA SER A 424 28.29 19.51 29.19
C SER A 424 27.32 20.58 29.72
N LEU A 425 26.34 20.28 30.59
CA LEU A 425 26.45 19.97 32.02
C LEU A 425 27.11 21.10 32.86
N GLU A 426 26.30 21.92 33.54
CA GLU A 426 26.12 21.92 35.02
C GLU A 426 25.47 23.21 35.59
N ASN A 427 24.57 23.05 36.58
CA ASN A 427 24.33 23.88 37.79
C ASN A 427 23.95 25.40 37.65
N ASN A 428 23.18 26.07 38.53
CA ASN A 428 22.42 25.62 39.72
C ASN A 428 21.22 26.55 40.06
N GLU A 429 20.25 25.99 40.79
CA GLU A 429 19.26 26.59 41.73
C GLU A 429 18.79 28.06 41.68
N ASN A 430 17.46 28.26 41.63
CA ASN A 430 16.73 28.97 42.71
C ASN A 430 15.20 28.68 42.70
N LYS A 431 14.60 28.55 43.89
CA LYS A 431 13.18 28.19 44.10
C LYS A 431 12.29 29.42 44.33
N LYS A 432 11.04 29.38 43.83
CA LYS A 432 9.83 29.79 44.59
C LYS A 432 8.54 29.27 43.94
N ASP A 433 7.51 29.12 44.76
CA ASP A 433 6.32 28.30 44.51
C ASP A 433 5.20 28.97 43.71
N GLY A 434 4.31 28.14 43.14
CA GLY A 434 2.90 28.50 42.96
C GLY A 434 2.33 28.37 41.53
N VAL A 435 1.21 27.64 41.42
CA VAL A 435 0.31 27.53 40.25
C VAL A 435 0.84 26.72 39.04
N CYS A 436 0.44 25.43 38.98
CA CYS A 436 0.49 24.64 37.75
C CYS A 436 -0.58 25.14 36.75
N GLY A 437 -0.18 26.00 35.81
CA GLY A 437 -0.91 26.15 34.56
C GLY A 437 -0.83 24.87 33.70
N PRO A 438 -1.77 24.64 32.77
CA PRO A 438 -1.64 23.55 31.80
C PRO A 438 -0.36 23.76 30.98
N PRO A 439 0.38 22.69 30.63
CA PRO A 439 1.63 22.83 29.89
C PRO A 439 1.36 23.54 28.56
N PRO A 440 2.19 24.53 28.17
CA PRO A 440 1.97 25.27 26.93
C PRO A 440 1.97 24.30 25.76
N SER A 441 0.92 24.36 24.94
CA SER A 441 0.81 23.53 23.74
C SER A 441 2.04 23.77 22.86
N LYS A 442 2.98 22.80 22.85
CA LYS A 442 4.12 22.85 21.95
C LYS A 442 3.56 22.87 20.53
N LYS A 443 3.56 24.06 19.89
CA LYS A 443 3.30 24.19 18.45
C LYS A 443 4.25 23.21 17.77
N MET A 444 3.68 22.20 17.12
CA MET A 444 4.45 21.16 16.46
C MET A 444 5.28 21.84 15.37
N LYS A 445 6.60 21.92 15.56
CA LYS A 445 7.49 22.40 14.52
C LYS A 445 7.37 21.41 13.37
N LEU A 446 6.74 21.81 12.27
CA LEU A 446 6.87 21.09 11.01
C LEU A 446 8.35 21.11 10.64
N PHE A 447 9.05 20.02 10.91
CA PHE A 447 10.29 19.72 10.22
C PHE A 447 9.97 19.61 8.73
N GLY A 448 10.74 20.30 7.89
CA GLY A 448 10.57 20.28 6.45
C GLY A 448 10.51 18.85 5.91
N PHE A 449 9.65 18.63 4.92
CA PHE A 449 9.48 17.31 4.33
C PHE A 449 10.79 16.85 3.66
N LYS A 450 11.25 15.64 4.00
CA LYS A 450 12.46 15.02 3.41
C LYS A 450 12.22 14.41 2.02
N GLU A 451 10.99 14.47 1.51
CA GLU A 451 10.63 13.94 0.19
C GLU A 451 10.36 15.08 -0.78
N ASP A 452 10.81 14.91 -2.02
CA ASP A 452 10.51 15.86 -3.09
C ASP A 452 8.99 15.97 -3.30
N PRO A 453 8.44 17.20 -3.49
CA PRO A 453 7.02 17.39 -3.65
C PRO A 453 6.50 16.73 -4.94
N PHE A 454 5.28 16.21 -4.90
CA PHE A 454 4.56 15.79 -6.09
C PHE A 454 4.05 17.05 -6.83
N VAL A 455 4.69 17.38 -7.94
CA VAL A 455 4.34 18.55 -8.76
C VAL A 455 3.53 18.08 -9.96
N PHE A 456 2.30 18.59 -10.09
CA PHE A 456 1.47 18.37 -11.28
C PHE A 456 2.05 19.09 -12.49
N ILE A 457 1.91 18.47 -13.66
CA ILE A 457 2.40 19.00 -14.91
C ILE A 457 1.39 20.04 -15.43
N PRO A 458 1.81 21.27 -15.81
CA PRO A 458 0.94 22.25 -16.47
C PRO A 458 0.38 21.73 -17.78
N GLU A 459 -0.78 22.24 -18.21
CA GLU A 459 -1.41 21.84 -19.47
C GLU A 459 -0.53 22.15 -20.70
N ASP A 460 0.22 23.26 -20.62
CA ASP A 460 1.12 23.76 -21.65
C ASP A 460 2.60 23.31 -21.49
N ASP A 461 2.90 22.28 -20.67
CA ASP A 461 4.29 21.79 -20.55
C ASP A 461 4.80 21.27 -21.92
N PRO A 462 5.90 21.82 -22.47
CA PRO A 462 6.41 21.48 -23.81
C PRO A 462 6.83 20.02 -23.95
N LEU A 463 6.88 19.26 -22.85
CA LEU A 463 7.11 17.83 -22.80
C LEU A 463 5.93 17.01 -23.37
N PHE A 464 4.70 17.51 -23.34
CA PHE A 464 3.51 16.72 -23.70
C PHE A 464 3.27 16.57 -25.22
N PRO A 465 3.37 17.63 -26.07
CA PRO A 465 3.08 17.50 -27.51
C PRO A 465 3.91 16.42 -28.25
N PRO A 466 5.21 16.19 -27.93
CA PRO A 466 5.95 15.06 -28.48
C PRO A 466 5.38 13.69 -28.07
N ILE A 467 4.90 13.53 -26.84
CA ILE A 467 4.29 12.28 -26.34
C ILE A 467 2.96 12.04 -27.05
N GLU A 468 2.10 13.06 -27.08
CA GLU A 468 0.79 13.03 -27.72
C GLU A 468 0.90 12.62 -29.20
N LYS A 469 1.81 13.26 -29.96
CA LYS A 469 2.09 12.94 -31.36
C LYS A 469 2.68 11.53 -31.55
N PHE A 470 3.56 11.08 -30.66
CA PHE A 470 4.32 9.83 -30.81
C PHE A 470 3.54 8.57 -30.44
N TYR A 471 2.53 8.69 -29.58
CA TYR A 471 1.61 7.60 -29.23
C TYR A 471 0.22 7.77 -29.87
N ALA A 472 -0.06 8.90 -30.52
CA ALA A 472 -1.39 9.31 -30.97
C ALA A 472 -2.40 9.17 -29.82
N LEU A 473 -2.15 9.92 -28.73
CA LEU A 473 -3.00 9.86 -27.55
C LEU A 473 -4.41 10.36 -27.88
N ASP A 474 -5.41 9.67 -27.34
CA ASP A 474 -6.80 10.08 -27.45
C ASP A 474 -7.04 11.42 -26.74
N PRO A 475 -7.80 12.38 -27.32
CA PRO A 475 -8.09 13.67 -26.69
C PRO A 475 -8.79 13.60 -25.31
N SER A 476 -9.43 12.47 -24.98
CA SER A 476 -10.01 12.24 -23.65
C SER A 476 -8.97 11.92 -22.56
N PHE A 477 -7.70 11.75 -22.93
CA PHE A 477 -6.62 11.42 -21.99
C PHE A 477 -6.47 12.49 -20.88
N PRO A 478 -6.50 12.11 -19.59
CA PRO A 478 -6.51 13.05 -18.47
C PRO A 478 -5.11 13.62 -18.17
N ARG A 479 -4.54 14.42 -19.08
CA ARG A 479 -3.19 15.01 -18.98
C ARG A 479 -2.92 15.75 -17.67
N MET A 480 -3.93 16.42 -17.10
CA MET A 480 -3.82 17.17 -15.85
C MET A 480 -3.53 16.27 -14.62
N ASN A 481 -3.81 14.97 -14.71
CA ASN A 481 -3.54 14.00 -13.65
C ASN A 481 -2.09 13.49 -13.66
N LEU A 482 -1.25 13.97 -14.59
CA LEU A 482 0.18 13.68 -14.60
C LEU A 482 0.94 14.52 -13.60
N LEU A 483 1.86 13.87 -12.90
CA LEU A 483 2.73 14.50 -11.91
C LEU A 483 4.17 13.96 -12.00
N THR A 484 5.12 14.74 -11.49
CA THR A 484 6.53 14.34 -11.32
C THR A 484 6.96 14.56 -9.88
N ARG A 485 7.93 13.75 -9.41
CA ARG A 485 8.67 14.03 -8.16
C ARG A 485 9.84 14.99 -8.37
N THR A 486 10.33 15.12 -9.60
CA THR A 486 11.51 15.96 -9.90
C THR A 486 11.24 16.75 -11.17
N THR A 487 11.32 18.07 -11.10
CA THR A 487 11.17 18.98 -12.24
C THR A 487 12.39 18.94 -13.15
N GLU A 488 13.58 18.77 -12.58
CA GLU A 488 14.87 18.86 -13.27
C GLU A 488 15.61 17.52 -13.34
N GLY A 489 16.50 17.39 -14.35
CA GLY A 489 17.47 16.30 -14.44
C GLY A 489 17.12 15.12 -15.35
N LYS A 490 18.15 14.30 -15.61
CA LYS A 490 18.15 13.19 -16.60
C LYS A 490 17.26 11.99 -16.23
N LYS A 491 16.60 11.99 -15.07
CA LYS A 491 15.79 10.87 -14.56
C LYS A 491 14.30 11.19 -14.36
N ARG A 492 13.76 12.28 -14.95
CA ARG A 492 12.31 12.63 -14.87
C ARG A 492 11.43 11.42 -15.22
N GLN A 493 10.56 11.03 -14.29
CA GLN A 493 9.55 9.97 -14.46
C GLN A 493 8.17 10.62 -14.36
N LEU A 494 7.22 10.17 -15.18
CA LEU A 494 5.85 10.67 -15.13
C LEU A 494 4.99 9.66 -14.38
N TYR A 495 4.24 10.13 -13.40
CA TYR A 495 3.27 9.35 -12.64
C TYR A 495 1.85 9.83 -12.94
N MET A 496 0.89 8.93 -12.86
CA MET A 496 -0.54 9.18 -13.04
C MET A 496 -1.29 8.89 -11.74
N VAL A 497 -2.25 9.75 -11.39
CA VAL A 497 -3.21 9.58 -10.26
C VAL A 497 -4.66 9.61 -10.76
N SER A 498 -5.61 9.17 -9.94
CA SER A 498 -7.03 9.43 -10.22
C SER A 498 -7.37 10.92 -10.13
N LYS A 499 -8.45 11.34 -10.81
CA LYS A 499 -8.97 12.72 -10.79
C LYS A 499 -9.23 13.20 -9.35
N GLU A 500 -9.85 12.34 -8.54
CA GLU A 500 -10.16 12.64 -7.15
C GLU A 500 -8.90 12.77 -6.28
N LEU A 501 -7.89 11.90 -6.46
CA LEU A 501 -6.61 12.06 -5.75
C LEU A 501 -5.86 13.33 -6.17
N ARG A 502 -5.94 13.75 -7.44
CA ARG A 502 -5.42 15.05 -7.88
C ARG A 502 -6.09 16.20 -7.12
N ASN A 503 -7.42 16.16 -7.01
CA ASN A 503 -8.20 17.17 -6.28
C ASN A 503 -7.77 17.27 -4.82
N VAL A 504 -7.59 16.12 -4.14
CA VAL A 504 -7.09 16.05 -2.77
C VAL A 504 -5.65 16.59 -2.66
N LEU A 505 -4.74 16.19 -3.55
CA LEU A 505 -3.34 16.62 -3.51
C LEU A 505 -3.16 18.14 -3.66
N LEU A 506 -3.85 18.74 -4.65
CA LEU A 506 -3.78 20.18 -4.92
C LEU A 506 -4.33 21.02 -3.75
N ASN A 507 -5.34 20.54 -3.04
CA ASN A 507 -5.98 21.27 -1.95
C ASN A 507 -5.37 21.04 -0.56
N ASN A 508 -4.42 20.10 -0.41
CA ASN A 508 -3.90 19.71 0.91
C ASN A 508 -2.37 19.56 1.00
N SER A 509 -1.62 20.01 0.00
CA SER A 509 -0.14 19.89 -0.07
C SER A 509 0.57 20.32 1.22
N GLU A 510 0.19 21.44 1.83
CA GLU A 510 0.78 21.94 3.09
C GLU A 510 0.36 21.14 4.35
N ARG A 511 -0.78 20.43 4.27
CA ARG A 511 -1.40 19.74 5.40
C ARG A 511 -0.99 18.26 5.48
N MET A 512 -0.41 17.71 4.42
CA MET A 512 -0.22 16.28 4.24
C MET A 512 1.24 15.89 4.00
N LYS A 513 1.75 14.96 4.80
CA LYS A 513 3.00 14.27 4.52
C LYS A 513 2.72 13.06 3.62
N VAL A 514 2.77 13.27 2.31
CA VAL A 514 2.61 12.21 1.30
C VAL A 514 3.94 11.49 1.08
N ILE A 515 3.94 10.16 1.16
CA ILE A 515 5.11 9.28 0.97
C ILE A 515 5.13 8.66 -0.44
N ASN A 516 3.94 8.33 -0.96
CA ASN A 516 3.80 7.86 -2.34
C ASN A 516 2.38 8.13 -2.83
N THR A 517 2.23 8.48 -4.10
CA THR A 517 0.94 8.55 -4.77
C THR A 517 1.12 8.19 -6.24
N GLY A 518 0.08 7.61 -6.83
CA GLY A 518 0.02 7.28 -8.26
C GLY A 518 0.97 6.18 -8.73
N ILE A 519 0.90 5.93 -10.04
CA ILE A 519 1.63 4.87 -10.75
C ILE A 519 2.55 5.45 -11.80
N LYS A 520 3.68 4.79 -12.06
CA LYS A 520 4.62 5.24 -13.10
C LYS A 520 4.10 4.84 -14.47
N VAL A 521 3.82 5.84 -15.32
CA VAL A 521 3.26 5.65 -16.67
C VAL A 521 4.31 5.83 -17.78
N TRP A 522 5.25 6.78 -17.61
CA TRP A 522 6.36 6.98 -18.55
C TRP A 522 7.71 7.15 -17.85
N CYS A 523 8.76 6.67 -18.50
CA CYS A 523 10.15 6.88 -18.12
C CYS A 523 10.87 7.74 -19.16
N ARG A 524 11.59 8.80 -18.76
CA ARG A 524 12.53 9.45 -19.68
C ARG A 524 13.63 8.47 -20.12
N ASN A 525 13.97 8.48 -21.39
CA ASN A 525 15.07 7.75 -21.99
C ASN A 525 16.07 8.76 -22.57
N ASN A 526 17.33 8.69 -22.15
CA ASN A 526 18.36 9.66 -22.57
C ASN A 526 18.63 9.62 -24.09
N SER A 527 18.40 8.47 -24.73
CA SER A 527 18.53 8.30 -26.20
C SER A 527 17.19 8.47 -26.94
N GLY A 528 16.14 8.96 -26.28
CA GLY A 528 14.82 9.12 -26.90
C GLY A 528 14.68 10.39 -27.74
N GLU A 529 15.54 11.39 -27.50
CA GLU A 529 15.58 12.65 -28.27
C GLU A 529 16.02 12.41 -29.73
N ASP A 530 16.76 11.33 -29.99
CA ASP A 530 17.13 10.86 -31.35
C ASP A 530 15.98 10.17 -32.11
N PHE A 531 14.83 9.94 -31.46
CA PHE A 531 13.70 9.15 -31.99
C PHE A 531 12.34 9.80 -31.70
N ASP A 532 12.19 11.09 -31.99
CA ASP A 532 10.95 11.90 -31.88
C ASP A 532 10.30 12.04 -30.48
N CYS A 533 10.65 11.21 -29.50
CA CYS A 533 10.08 11.29 -28.15
C CYS A 533 11.02 10.75 -27.06
N ALA A 534 11.32 11.62 -26.10
CA ALA A 534 12.17 11.33 -24.95
C ALA A 534 11.55 10.34 -23.92
N PHE A 535 10.29 9.92 -24.07
CA PHE A 535 9.55 9.14 -23.06
C PHE A 535 9.11 7.77 -23.58
N ARG A 536 9.55 6.71 -22.90
CA ARG A 536 9.12 5.31 -23.13
C ARG A 536 8.03 4.91 -22.14
N LEU A 537 7.13 4.02 -22.57
CA LEU A 537 6.08 3.46 -21.72
C LEU A 537 6.68 2.63 -20.56
N ALA A 538 6.04 2.70 -19.39
CA ALA A 538 6.37 1.87 -18.24
C ALA A 538 5.35 0.73 -18.10
N GLN A 539 5.84 -0.52 -17.93
CA GLN A 539 4.97 -1.70 -17.73
C GLN A 539 4.01 -1.54 -16.54
N GLU A 540 4.47 -0.88 -15.47
CA GLU A 540 3.66 -0.59 -14.27
C GLU A 540 2.37 0.20 -14.56
N GLY A 541 2.32 1.01 -15.61
CA GLY A 541 1.17 1.87 -15.95
C GLY A 541 0.49 1.50 -17.27
N ILE A 542 0.85 0.37 -17.90
CA ILE A 542 0.39 0.08 -19.27
C ILE A 542 -1.12 -0.13 -19.36
N TYR A 543 -1.73 -0.86 -18.43
CA TYR A 543 -3.18 -1.08 -18.40
C TYR A 543 -3.98 0.23 -18.21
N THR A 544 -3.36 1.24 -17.61
CA THR A 544 -3.92 2.58 -17.38
C THR A 544 -3.75 3.51 -18.58
N LEU A 545 -2.65 3.37 -19.35
CA LEU A 545 -2.42 4.15 -20.57
C LEU A 545 -3.06 3.55 -21.83
N TYR A 546 -3.08 2.21 -21.92
CA TYR A 546 -3.45 1.48 -23.13
C TYR A 546 -4.78 1.92 -23.77
N PRO A 547 -5.87 2.17 -23.02
CA PRO A 547 -7.14 2.63 -23.60
C PRO A 547 -7.08 3.96 -24.37
N PHE A 548 -6.02 4.77 -24.18
CA PHE A 548 -5.84 6.07 -24.85
C PHE A 548 -4.75 6.06 -25.92
N ILE A 549 -4.09 4.93 -26.20
CA ILE A 549 -3.01 4.87 -27.20
C ILE A 549 -3.58 4.37 -28.52
N ASN A 550 -3.69 5.24 -29.52
CA ASN A 550 -4.27 4.88 -30.83
C ASN A 550 -3.23 4.47 -31.90
N SER A 551 -1.93 4.50 -31.58
CA SER A 551 -0.88 4.11 -32.54
C SER A 551 0.21 3.24 -31.92
N ARG A 552 0.99 2.58 -32.79
CA ARG A 552 2.17 1.75 -32.42
C ARG A 552 1.85 0.58 -31.50
N ILE A 553 0.61 0.14 -31.56
CA ILE A 553 0.18 -1.19 -31.10
C ILE A 553 0.56 -2.19 -32.20
N ILE A 554 1.18 -3.29 -31.79
CA ILE A 554 1.47 -4.45 -32.62
C ILE A 554 0.70 -5.62 -32.02
N THR A 555 -0.19 -6.22 -32.81
CA THR A 555 -0.87 -7.46 -32.43
C THR A 555 0.11 -8.63 -32.61
N VAL A 556 0.27 -9.42 -31.56
CA VAL A 556 1.23 -10.54 -31.47
C VAL A 556 0.52 -11.86 -31.21
N SER A 557 0.99 -12.94 -31.83
CA SER A 557 0.50 -14.30 -31.53
C SER A 557 0.99 -14.78 -30.15
N MET A 558 0.40 -15.85 -29.62
CA MET A 558 0.86 -16.48 -28.37
C MET A 558 2.33 -16.94 -28.50
N GLU A 559 2.71 -17.47 -29.67
CA GLU A 559 4.06 -17.92 -30.00
C GLU A 559 5.05 -16.74 -30.02
N ASP A 560 4.64 -15.60 -30.58
CA ASP A 560 5.42 -14.37 -30.55
C ASP A 560 5.62 -13.87 -29.11
N VAL A 561 4.58 -13.91 -28.26
CA VAL A 561 4.70 -13.53 -26.83
C VAL A 561 5.70 -14.44 -26.12
N LYS A 562 5.67 -15.76 -26.35
CA LYS A 562 6.67 -16.71 -25.81
C LYS A 562 8.09 -16.28 -26.25
N ILE A 563 8.31 -16.01 -27.54
CA ILE A 563 9.61 -15.58 -28.08
C ILE A 563 10.06 -14.23 -27.46
N LEU A 564 9.16 -13.26 -27.35
CA LEU A 564 9.37 -11.91 -26.82
C LEU A 564 9.65 -11.86 -25.31
N LEU A 565 9.23 -12.89 -24.57
CA LEU A 565 9.50 -13.03 -23.14
C LEU A 565 10.74 -13.90 -22.85
N THR A 566 11.04 -14.90 -23.68
CA THR A 566 12.21 -15.78 -23.51
C THR A 566 13.50 -15.16 -24.08
N GLN A 567 13.46 -14.48 -25.23
CA GLN A 567 14.64 -13.84 -25.84
C GLN A 567 14.69 -12.35 -25.49
N GLU A 568 15.87 -11.81 -25.16
CA GLU A 568 15.98 -10.39 -24.80
C GLU A 568 15.79 -9.42 -25.96
N ASN A 569 16.26 -9.78 -27.16
CA ASN A 569 16.22 -8.94 -28.35
C ASN A 569 15.92 -9.78 -29.63
N PRO A 570 14.79 -10.50 -29.71
CA PRO A 570 14.43 -11.27 -30.90
C PRO A 570 14.42 -10.39 -32.17
N PHE A 571 15.05 -10.88 -33.23
CA PHE A 571 14.97 -10.27 -34.55
C PHE A 571 13.56 -10.42 -35.14
N PHE A 572 13.10 -9.44 -35.91
CA PHE A 572 11.76 -9.48 -36.53
C PHE A 572 11.51 -10.79 -37.31
N ARG A 573 12.54 -11.33 -37.98
CA ARG A 573 12.47 -12.57 -38.78
C ARG A 573 12.16 -13.84 -37.98
N LYS A 574 12.23 -13.80 -36.65
CA LYS A 574 11.85 -14.93 -35.77
C LYS A 574 10.39 -14.88 -35.35
N LEU A 575 9.70 -13.77 -35.60
CA LEU A 575 8.30 -13.56 -35.26
C LEU A 575 7.40 -13.96 -36.44
N SER A 576 6.10 -14.09 -36.20
CA SER A 576 5.09 -14.35 -37.22
C SER A 576 5.15 -13.34 -38.39
N SER A 577 4.63 -13.71 -39.56
CA SER A 577 4.52 -12.83 -40.74
C SER A 577 3.82 -11.52 -40.42
N ASP A 578 2.83 -11.58 -39.55
CA ASP A 578 1.89 -10.50 -39.30
C ASP A 578 2.49 -9.51 -38.29
N THR A 579 3.11 -10.03 -37.23
CA THR A 579 3.94 -9.23 -36.31
C THR A 579 5.17 -8.66 -37.03
N TYR A 580 5.82 -9.41 -37.93
CA TYR A 580 6.94 -8.93 -38.75
C TYR A 580 6.53 -7.72 -39.60
N SER A 581 5.40 -7.81 -40.30
CA SER A 581 4.92 -6.76 -41.19
C SER A 581 4.60 -5.48 -40.42
N GLN A 582 3.81 -5.58 -39.35
CA GLN A 582 3.52 -4.46 -38.44
C GLN A 582 4.80 -3.83 -37.87
N ALA A 583 5.76 -4.64 -37.41
CA ALA A 583 7.01 -4.15 -36.80
C ALA A 583 8.01 -3.56 -37.81
N LYS A 584 7.93 -3.93 -39.08
CA LYS A 584 8.77 -3.41 -40.16
C LYS A 584 8.41 -1.97 -40.51
N ASP A 585 7.12 -1.67 -40.59
CA ASP A 585 6.61 -0.38 -41.08
C ASP A 585 6.59 0.70 -39.99
N LEU A 586 6.61 0.31 -38.71
CA LEU A 586 6.70 1.24 -37.58
C LEU A 586 8.09 1.91 -37.45
N VAL A 587 8.10 3.18 -37.05
CA VAL A 587 9.33 3.91 -36.68
C VAL A 587 9.94 3.31 -35.40
N LYS A 588 11.27 3.45 -35.22
CA LYS A 588 11.99 3.01 -34.01
C LYS A 588 11.43 3.69 -32.75
N GLY A 589 11.54 3.03 -31.60
CA GLY A 589 11.12 3.60 -30.31
C GLY A 589 10.19 2.69 -29.51
N SER A 590 9.47 3.27 -28.55
CA SER A 590 8.54 2.54 -27.68
C SER A 590 7.32 2.05 -28.47
N VAL A 591 6.89 0.81 -28.20
CA VAL A 591 5.71 0.18 -28.83
C VAL A 591 4.88 -0.54 -27.77
N VAL A 592 3.60 -0.77 -28.08
CA VAL A 592 2.71 -1.65 -27.30
C VAL A 592 2.59 -2.98 -28.04
N LEU A 593 2.78 -4.08 -27.33
CA LEU A 593 2.61 -5.43 -27.87
C LEU A 593 1.34 -6.01 -27.23
N LYS A 594 0.31 -6.28 -28.05
CA LYS A 594 -1.00 -6.76 -27.59
C LYS A 594 -1.23 -8.19 -28.05
N TYR A 595 -1.51 -9.08 -27.10
CA TYR A 595 -2.12 -10.37 -27.38
C TYR A 595 -3.62 -10.28 -27.08
N GLU A 596 -4.43 -10.69 -28.05
CA GLU A 596 -5.87 -10.88 -27.89
C GLU A 596 -6.16 -12.39 -27.81
N PRO A 597 -7.00 -12.83 -26.87
CA PRO A 597 -7.38 -14.24 -26.76
C PRO A 597 -8.25 -14.65 -27.96
N ASP A 598 -7.95 -15.82 -28.53
CA ASP A 598 -8.77 -16.41 -29.58
C ASP A 598 -9.97 -17.15 -28.95
N SER A 599 -11.16 -16.59 -29.13
CA SER A 599 -12.42 -17.14 -28.63
C SER A 599 -12.81 -18.48 -29.27
N SER A 600 -12.18 -18.85 -30.39
CA SER A 600 -12.41 -20.14 -31.05
C SER A 600 -11.56 -21.29 -30.46
N ASN A 601 -10.51 -20.98 -29.70
CA ASN A 601 -9.60 -21.96 -29.10
C ASN A 601 -9.65 -21.90 -27.56
N PRO A 602 -10.52 -22.67 -26.90
CA PRO A 602 -10.66 -22.64 -25.43
C PRO A 602 -9.44 -23.18 -24.68
N ASP A 603 -8.54 -23.92 -25.34
CA ASP A 603 -7.29 -24.42 -24.75
C ASP A 603 -6.16 -23.37 -24.80
N ALA A 604 -6.36 -22.25 -25.51
CA ALA A 604 -5.45 -21.11 -25.52
C ALA A 604 -5.74 -20.13 -24.37
N LEU A 605 -4.76 -19.29 -24.04
CA LEU A 605 -4.86 -18.33 -22.94
C LEU A 605 -5.99 -17.31 -23.17
N GLN A 606 -7.05 -17.38 -22.37
CA GLN A 606 -8.25 -16.55 -22.53
C GLN A 606 -8.15 -15.12 -21.95
N CYS A 607 -6.98 -14.72 -21.42
CA CYS A 607 -6.77 -13.35 -20.93
C CYS A 607 -5.91 -12.51 -21.90
N PRO A 608 -6.32 -11.28 -22.25
CA PRO A 608 -5.50 -10.39 -23.07
C PRO A 608 -4.23 -9.98 -22.30
N ILE A 609 -3.10 -9.93 -23.00
CA ILE A 609 -1.82 -9.47 -22.44
C ILE A 609 -1.41 -8.17 -23.15
N VAL A 610 -1.01 -7.17 -22.38
CA VAL A 610 -0.45 -5.92 -22.90
C VAL A 610 0.97 -5.70 -22.35
N LEU A 611 1.96 -5.68 -23.24
CA LEU A 611 3.37 -5.52 -22.88
C LEU A 611 3.97 -4.25 -23.48
N CYS A 612 4.74 -3.52 -22.67
CA CYS A 612 5.61 -2.44 -23.13
C CYS A 612 6.85 -3.00 -23.84
N GLY A 613 7.13 -2.52 -25.04
CA GLY A 613 8.29 -2.91 -25.83
C GLY A 613 9.07 -1.75 -26.43
N TRP A 614 10.22 -2.08 -27.04
CA TRP A 614 11.05 -1.18 -27.83
C TRP A 614 11.37 -1.82 -29.17
N ARG A 615 11.02 -1.12 -30.25
CA ARG A 615 11.31 -1.51 -31.63
C ARG A 615 12.63 -0.87 -32.05
N GLY A 616 13.65 -1.71 -32.23
CA GLY A 616 14.99 -1.36 -32.71
C GLY A 616 15.09 -1.31 -34.24
N LYS A 617 16.32 -1.42 -34.78
CA LYS A 617 16.54 -1.43 -36.25
C LYS A 617 16.07 -2.74 -36.92
N ALA A 618 16.22 -3.87 -36.23
CA ALA A 618 15.92 -5.21 -36.76
C ALA A 618 15.30 -6.16 -35.71
N SER A 619 15.02 -5.66 -34.51
CA SER A 619 14.62 -6.45 -33.33
C SER A 619 13.57 -5.73 -32.48
N ILE A 620 12.84 -6.50 -31.69
CA ILE A 620 11.94 -5.99 -30.63
C ILE A 620 12.49 -6.45 -29.28
N ARG A 621 12.45 -5.59 -28.27
CA ARG A 621 12.74 -5.92 -26.86
C ARG A 621 11.52 -5.67 -26.00
N THR A 622 11.21 -6.54 -25.05
CA THR A 622 10.17 -6.30 -24.03
C THR A 622 10.76 -5.65 -22.77
N PHE A 623 9.98 -4.79 -22.10
CA PHE A 623 10.34 -4.15 -20.83
C PHE A 623 9.57 -4.72 -19.63
N VAL A 624 9.31 -6.02 -19.67
CA VAL A 624 8.58 -6.74 -18.62
C VAL A 624 9.53 -7.14 -17.48
N PRO A 625 9.22 -6.82 -16.22
CA PRO A 625 9.96 -7.28 -15.03
C PRO A 625 10.13 -8.80 -15.00
N LYS A 626 11.23 -9.29 -14.43
CA LYS A 626 11.55 -10.74 -14.39
C LYS A 626 10.41 -11.60 -13.85
N ASN A 627 9.73 -11.15 -12.80
CA ASN A 627 8.71 -11.95 -12.13
C ASN A 627 7.39 -11.96 -12.90
N GLU A 628 7.01 -10.82 -13.48
CA GLU A 628 5.83 -10.70 -14.35
C GLU A 628 6.01 -11.52 -15.65
N ARG A 629 7.23 -11.56 -16.19
CA ARG A 629 7.63 -12.45 -17.31
C ARG A 629 7.45 -13.93 -16.97
N LEU A 630 7.88 -14.36 -15.78
CA LEU A 630 7.69 -15.74 -15.31
C LEU A 630 6.20 -16.11 -15.18
N HIS A 631 5.37 -15.18 -14.70
CA HIS A 631 3.92 -15.32 -14.63
C HIS A 631 3.31 -15.54 -16.04
N TYR A 632 3.56 -14.64 -16.99
CA TYR A 632 3.03 -14.78 -18.37
C TYR A 632 3.49 -16.09 -19.04
N LEU A 633 4.77 -16.45 -18.94
CA LEU A 633 5.29 -17.70 -19.51
C LEU A 633 4.59 -18.93 -18.90
N ARG A 634 4.32 -18.91 -17.59
CA ARG A 634 3.64 -20.00 -16.88
C ARG A 634 2.15 -20.09 -17.25
N MET A 635 1.45 -18.97 -17.45
CA MET A 635 0.08 -18.98 -17.96
C MET A 635 0.00 -19.58 -19.38
N MET A 636 1.05 -19.41 -20.20
CA MET A 636 1.17 -20.04 -21.52
C MET A 636 1.75 -21.47 -21.47
N GLY A 637 1.72 -22.13 -20.32
CA GLY A 637 2.15 -23.53 -20.13
C GLY A 637 3.67 -23.78 -20.06
N LEU A 638 4.51 -22.74 -20.15
CA LEU A 638 5.97 -22.90 -20.12
C LEU A 638 6.52 -22.88 -18.68
N GLU A 639 7.13 -23.97 -18.25
CA GLU A 639 7.89 -23.99 -17.00
C GLU A 639 9.29 -23.39 -17.18
N VAL A 640 9.48 -22.17 -16.68
CA VAL A 640 10.81 -21.62 -16.46
C VAL A 640 11.22 -21.90 -15.02
N LEU A 641 11.99 -22.98 -14.82
CA LEU A 641 12.73 -23.17 -13.59
C LEU A 641 13.74 -22.02 -13.46
N GLY A 642 13.64 -21.25 -12.39
CA GLY A 642 14.54 -20.12 -12.17
C GLY A 642 15.98 -20.61 -12.10
N GLU A 643 16.84 -20.10 -12.99
CA GLU A 643 18.27 -20.40 -13.01
C GLU A 643 18.86 -20.13 -11.62
N LYS A 644 19.05 -21.19 -10.82
CA LYS A 644 19.97 -21.17 -9.70
C LYS A 644 21.34 -20.93 -10.35
N LYS A 645 21.98 -19.79 -10.08
CA LYS A 645 23.38 -19.54 -10.43
C LYS A 645 24.22 -20.68 -9.84
N LYS A 646 24.48 -21.70 -10.64
CA LYS A 646 25.57 -22.64 -10.45
C LYS A 646 26.72 -22.11 -11.28
N GLU A 647 27.85 -21.92 -10.63
CA GLU A 647 29.11 -21.70 -11.31
C GLU A 647 29.41 -22.90 -12.22
N GLY A 648 30.15 -22.63 -13.30
CA GLY A 648 29.98 -23.35 -14.55
C GLY A 648 30.21 -24.87 -14.48
N VAL A 649 29.29 -25.62 -15.09
CA VAL A 649 29.56 -26.96 -15.62
C VAL A 649 29.06 -27.00 -17.05
N ILE A 650 29.99 -27.20 -17.99
CA ILE A 650 29.71 -27.39 -19.41
C ILE A 650 29.00 -28.74 -19.57
N LEU A 651 27.77 -28.73 -20.10
CA LEU A 651 27.08 -29.96 -20.47
C LEU A 651 27.48 -30.38 -21.89
N THR A 652 28.52 -31.20 -21.99
CA THR A 652 28.82 -31.97 -23.19
C THR A 652 27.78 -33.08 -23.37
N ASN A 653 26.98 -33.01 -24.44
CA ASN A 653 26.15 -34.13 -24.87
C ASN A 653 27.03 -35.20 -25.54
N GLU A 654 27.23 -36.34 -24.88
CA GLU A 654 27.62 -37.57 -25.58
C GLU A 654 26.38 -38.40 -25.92
N SER A 655 26.16 -38.64 -27.21
CA SER A 655 25.64 -39.92 -27.68
C SER A 655 26.31 -40.26 -29.02
N LYS A 656 26.90 -41.45 -29.07
CA LYS A 656 27.77 -41.91 -30.16
C LYS A 656 26.94 -42.43 -31.33
N VAL A 657 27.48 -42.29 -32.54
CA VAL A 657 27.90 -43.37 -33.46
C VAL A 657 28.52 -42.67 -34.68
N GLY A 658 29.64 -43.16 -35.20
CA GLY A 658 30.40 -42.43 -36.23
C GLY A 658 30.88 -43.32 -37.37
N SER A 659 31.40 -42.67 -38.42
CA SER A 659 32.30 -43.29 -39.38
C SER A 659 32.99 -42.26 -40.28
N ALA A 660 34.31 -42.40 -40.40
CA ALA A 660 35.12 -42.19 -41.60
C ALA A 660 35.38 -40.77 -42.19
N GLN A 661 36.69 -40.54 -42.35
CA GLN A 661 37.39 -39.86 -43.46
C GLN A 661 37.63 -38.34 -43.42
N ARG A 662 38.80 -38.00 -43.97
CA ARG A 662 39.44 -36.68 -44.08
C ARG A 662 39.06 -36.03 -45.41
N GLU A 663 39.15 -34.71 -45.51
CA GLU A 663 40.01 -34.05 -46.52
C GLU A 663 40.19 -32.55 -46.20
N ASP A 664 41.26 -31.97 -46.75
CA ASP A 664 41.78 -30.64 -46.45
C ASP A 664 41.20 -29.52 -47.33
N GLN A 665 41.33 -28.28 -46.86
CA GLN A 665 41.61 -27.00 -47.58
C GLN A 665 40.84 -25.83 -46.95
N GLU A 666 41.29 -24.57 -46.90
CA GLU A 666 42.59 -23.88 -46.79
C GLU A 666 42.23 -22.36 -46.89
N SER A 667 42.77 -21.49 -46.04
CA SER A 667 42.73 -20.00 -46.15
C SER A 667 41.34 -19.29 -46.07
N THR A 668 41.18 -18.03 -45.64
CA THR A 668 42.16 -16.95 -45.38
C THR A 668 41.76 -16.05 -44.19
N GLU A 669 42.74 -15.34 -43.64
CA GLU A 669 42.76 -14.34 -42.55
C GLU A 669 41.95 -13.02 -42.79
N PRO A 670 41.87 -12.03 -41.84
CA PRO A 670 42.72 -11.80 -40.66
C PRO A 670 42.04 -11.48 -39.31
N ARG A 671 42.88 -11.35 -38.28
CA ARG A 671 42.59 -11.12 -36.85
C ARG A 671 43.49 -9.98 -36.33
N ALA A 672 42.91 -9.03 -35.60
CA ALA A 672 43.58 -8.02 -34.77
C ALA A 672 42.50 -7.30 -33.93
N GLU A 673 42.73 -6.78 -32.72
CA GLU A 673 43.75 -7.00 -31.68
C GLU A 673 43.19 -6.33 -30.41
N GLU A 674 43.41 -6.89 -29.22
CA GLU A 674 43.31 -6.12 -27.96
C GLU A 674 44.19 -6.82 -26.91
N ALA A 675 45.08 -6.06 -26.27
CA ALA A 675 46.12 -6.57 -25.38
C ALA A 675 46.17 -5.80 -24.05
N GLU A 676 46.53 -6.51 -22.98
CA GLU A 676 46.70 -6.01 -21.61
C GLU A 676 48.01 -5.23 -21.42
N ILE A 677 48.05 -4.23 -20.53
CA ILE A 677 49.26 -3.83 -19.75
C ILE A 677 48.84 -3.39 -18.32
N LEU A 678 49.71 -3.66 -17.33
CA LEU A 678 49.61 -3.45 -15.88
C LEU A 678 49.95 -2.02 -15.39
N ASP A 679 49.53 -1.67 -14.15
CA ASP A 679 50.36 -1.13 -13.01
C ASP A 679 49.49 -0.81 -11.74
N THR A 680 49.94 -0.62 -10.49
CA THR A 680 51.25 -0.76 -9.77
C THR A 680 51.03 -1.19 -8.27
N THR A 681 52.12 -1.31 -7.48
CA THR A 681 52.24 -1.64 -6.02
C THR A 681 52.32 -0.37 -5.10
N PRO A 682 52.47 -0.38 -3.72
CA PRO A 682 52.98 -1.46 -2.83
C PRO A 682 52.48 -1.64 -1.37
N GLY A 683 52.65 -2.87 -0.86
CA GLY A 683 53.47 -3.20 0.34
C GLY A 683 52.97 -2.95 1.77
N CYS A 684 52.61 -4.01 2.51
CA CYS A 684 53.37 -4.53 3.67
C CYS A 684 52.72 -5.78 4.33
N ASP A 685 53.58 -6.70 4.76
CA ASP A 685 53.33 -7.89 5.60
C ASP A 685 53.50 -7.47 7.10
N PRO A 686 53.36 -8.31 8.17
CA PRO A 686 53.18 -9.77 8.20
C PRO A 686 52.30 -10.37 9.35
N THR A 687 52.39 -11.70 9.48
CA THR A 687 52.31 -12.56 10.69
C THR A 687 50.97 -13.02 11.29
N ALA A 688 51.01 -14.28 11.74
CA ALA A 688 49.95 -15.03 12.42
C ALA A 688 50.21 -15.18 13.93
N ALA A 689 49.15 -15.40 14.71
CA ALA A 689 49.20 -16.04 16.04
C ALA A 689 47.81 -16.56 16.45
N GLU A 690 47.78 -17.60 17.29
CA GLU A 690 46.59 -18.28 17.81
C GLU A 690 45.89 -17.50 18.95
N PRO A 691 44.60 -17.81 19.27
CA PRO A 691 43.93 -17.31 20.48
C PRO A 691 44.36 -18.11 21.72
N PRO A 692 44.35 -17.51 22.94
CA PRO A 692 43.18 -17.76 23.80
C PRO A 692 42.87 -16.68 24.87
N ARG A 693 41.57 -16.35 25.04
CA ARG A 693 40.79 -16.59 26.28
C ARG A 693 39.34 -16.10 26.16
#